data_AF-A0A1T5BBX5-F1
#
_entry.id   AF-A0A1T5BBX5-F1
#
_cell.length_a   1.000
_cell.length_b   1.000
_cell.length_c   1.000
_cell.angle_alpha   90.00
_cell.angle_beta   90.00
_cell.angle_gamma   90.00
#
_symmetry.space_group_name_H-M   'P 1'
#
loop_
_entity.id
_entity.type
_entity.pdbx_description
1 polymer ?
#
loop_
_entity_poly.entity_id
_entity_poly.type
_entity_poly.pdbx_seq_one_letter_code
_entity_poly.pdbx_strand_id
1 'polypeptide(L)'
;MPGLTDNEARALSYFAIGVSSEGGDVAYKLSFAGNVRNDARGNPVMHPIGNSGFSIGTLQTDLGQHPEVATQLTDAYQTWARTEHPDWTLNAAQRTQTIADLGRNGHEITAQHGRPMDATVKSHLDSFMASDAGVNFVHQRDTAQVDRLMTRAIGPLQQTSLYQHASEQDQAKLITMTAKLYNQSEVYGGRLVDQLQHNQHHSVDDVSRSIDRYADYVRDGRDHALAGTALFNDMRATGATHPLRPAWDNVVANPTVNPTQLGNDPTHPNLPHEYAAIRDAFTDPGHARGMVQALGNGGSYANTNNHRGFVAEGHDLVTWDRSGHAQALVNGQWNTLNTRDISTHVNADKSLDVNVHRNGADERLLHVTHPGNVRSQPAAHATPAPAAHAPAAHATPAQATGDHVQRAGTLREHDHAPEVQALQTQLATLGYKGANGKALHPDGDFGGNTRHALQSFQRDHQLTDDGIAGSKTMDALKTAQHPAAPGLADARHPGNTMYKQALEGVHTVDSQQGRVPDALSGNIAGSLANKAHEQGLTRIDHVVLSDDAKRAYAVQGELNSPFKKIAEVDVAQAVAKPLAQSSAEWQQPHQQAAQQAQQGQQQGQSQQGQAQQGQVQQGQVQQGQVQQAQPQQAQRQAQQQNQPAAPSGPQR
;
A
#
# COMPACT_ATOMS: atom_id res chain seq x y z
N MET A 1 -2.93 -35.30 18.85
CA MET A 1 -2.87 -34.53 17.60
C MET A 1 -1.53 -33.82 17.58
N PRO A 2 -0.74 -33.84 16.51
CA PRO A 2 0.42 -32.95 16.48
C PRO A 2 -0.10 -31.51 16.59
N GLY A 3 0.46 -30.72 17.52
CA GLY A 3 0.18 -29.29 17.58
C GLY A 3 1.00 -28.54 16.54
N LEU A 4 0.91 -27.21 16.55
CA LEU A 4 1.81 -26.38 15.73
C LEU A 4 3.28 -26.70 16.04
N THR A 5 4.08 -26.80 14.99
CA THR A 5 5.53 -26.97 15.06
C THR A 5 6.20 -25.70 15.59
N ASP A 6 7.44 -25.81 16.07
CA ASP A 6 8.25 -24.65 16.48
C ASP A 6 8.43 -23.65 15.34
N ASN A 7 8.62 -24.14 14.12
CA ASN A 7 8.72 -23.31 12.93
C ASN A 7 7.43 -22.56 12.62
N GLU A 8 6.27 -23.20 12.76
CA GLU A 8 4.97 -22.53 12.63
C GLU A 8 4.76 -21.46 13.70
N ALA A 9 5.14 -21.74 14.96
CA ALA A 9 5.08 -20.75 16.04
C ALA A 9 6.03 -19.56 15.81
N ARG A 10 7.23 -19.81 15.25
CA ARG A 10 8.17 -18.78 14.80
C ARG A 10 7.62 -17.98 13.62
N ALA A 11 6.98 -18.63 12.64
CA ALA A 11 6.33 -17.98 11.52
C ALA A 11 5.20 -17.05 11.99
N LEU A 12 4.37 -17.48 12.94
CA LEU A 12 3.37 -16.60 13.58
C LEU A 12 4.01 -15.40 14.27
N SER A 13 5.12 -15.61 14.99
CA SER A 13 5.84 -14.54 15.69
C SER A 13 6.47 -13.53 14.73
N TYR A 14 7.05 -14.01 13.62
CA TYR A 14 7.72 -13.13 12.67
C TYR A 14 6.73 -12.44 11.71
N PHE A 15 5.82 -13.20 11.10
CA PHE A 15 4.90 -12.67 10.08
C PHE A 15 3.62 -12.08 10.66
N ALA A 16 2.87 -12.83 11.48
CA ALA A 16 1.59 -12.33 11.99
C ALA A 16 1.78 -11.22 13.04
N ILE A 17 2.75 -11.37 13.94
CA ILE A 17 3.05 -10.32 14.94
C ILE A 17 3.92 -9.24 14.33
N GLY A 18 5.08 -9.61 13.79
CA GLY A 18 6.03 -8.63 13.25
C GLY A 18 5.51 -7.92 12.00
N VAL A 19 5.27 -8.65 10.91
CA VAL A 19 4.91 -8.02 9.62
C VAL A 19 3.49 -7.42 9.64
N SER A 20 2.46 -8.13 10.10
CA SER A 20 1.07 -7.67 10.01
C SER A 20 0.69 -6.59 11.02
N SER A 21 1.41 -6.46 12.13
CA SER A 21 1.01 -5.59 13.24
C SER A 21 2.05 -4.55 13.66
N GLU A 22 3.36 -4.85 13.55
CA GLU A 22 4.42 -3.92 13.98
C GLU A 22 5.11 -3.25 12.77
N GLY A 23 5.92 -4.00 12.02
CA GLY A 23 6.94 -3.47 11.11
C GLY A 23 6.48 -3.18 9.68
N GLY A 24 5.46 -3.89 9.17
CA GLY A 24 4.93 -3.70 7.81
C GLY A 24 6.00 -3.43 6.74
N ASP A 25 5.91 -2.27 6.08
CA ASP A 25 6.80 -1.80 5.00
C ASP A 25 8.05 -1.03 5.48
N VAL A 26 8.22 -0.88 6.80
CA VAL A 26 9.24 0.01 7.39
C VAL A 26 10.27 -0.72 8.25
N ALA A 27 10.28 -2.06 8.24
CA ALA A 27 11.18 -2.88 9.06
C ALA A 27 12.67 -2.46 8.95
N TYR A 28 13.14 -2.16 7.74
CA TYR A 28 14.53 -1.75 7.47
C TYR A 28 14.67 -0.23 7.30
N LYS A 29 13.86 0.54 8.03
CA LYS A 29 13.92 2.00 8.04
C LYS A 29 13.94 2.50 9.47
N LEU A 30 14.56 3.66 9.69
CA LEU A 30 14.42 4.37 10.94
C LEU A 30 13.03 5.01 10.99
N SER A 31 12.12 4.37 11.73
CA SER A 31 10.74 4.82 11.89
C SER A 31 10.61 5.75 13.08
N PHE A 32 9.71 6.73 12.99
CA PHE A 32 9.36 7.64 14.08
C PHE A 32 7.85 7.71 14.21
N ALA A 33 7.32 7.30 15.37
CA ALA A 33 5.90 7.39 15.65
C ALA A 33 5.55 8.83 16.07
N GLY A 34 5.27 9.66 15.07
CA GLY A 34 5.00 11.08 15.23
C GLY A 34 5.01 11.80 13.89
N ASN A 35 4.98 13.13 13.93
CA ASN A 35 5.07 13.96 12.73
C ASN A 35 6.28 14.88 12.83
N VAL A 36 7.01 15.05 11.74
CA VAL A 36 8.00 16.13 11.61
C VAL A 36 7.36 17.26 10.82
N ARG A 37 7.25 18.44 11.43
CA ARG A 37 6.65 19.63 10.81
C ARG A 37 7.60 20.80 10.91
N ASN A 38 7.55 21.68 9.92
CA ASN A 38 8.37 22.89 9.96
C ASN A 38 7.76 23.90 10.94
N ASP A 39 8.60 24.51 11.77
CA ASP A 39 8.23 25.66 12.58
C ASP A 39 8.00 26.92 11.71
N ALA A 40 7.60 28.02 12.34
CA ALA A 40 7.38 29.30 11.64
C ALA A 40 8.63 29.86 10.94
N ARG A 41 9.82 29.32 11.23
CA ARG A 41 11.10 29.71 10.62
C ARG A 41 11.56 28.70 9.56
N GLY A 42 10.77 27.65 9.28
CA GLY A 42 11.09 26.61 8.32
C GLY A 42 11.95 25.47 8.87
N ASN A 43 12.24 25.44 10.18
CA ASN A 43 13.07 24.39 10.77
C ASN A 43 12.23 23.15 11.09
N PRO A 44 12.71 21.93 10.79
CA PRO A 44 12.00 20.71 11.14
C PRO A 44 11.91 20.52 12.66
N VAL A 45 10.70 20.20 13.15
CA VAL A 45 10.39 19.90 14.55
C VAL A 45 9.65 18.58 14.64
N MET A 46 10.17 17.68 15.47
CA MET A 46 9.59 16.38 15.78
C MET A 46 8.46 16.51 16.82
N HIS A 47 7.28 16.00 16.49
CA HIS A 47 6.12 15.90 17.35
C HIS A 47 5.79 14.41 17.61
N PRO A 48 6.29 13.82 18.71
CA PRO A 48 6.06 12.41 19.02
C PRO A 48 4.61 12.14 19.42
N ILE A 49 4.15 10.91 19.18
CA ILE A 49 2.91 10.39 19.75
C ILE A 49 3.26 9.75 21.10
N GLY A 50 2.69 10.27 22.19
CA GLY A 50 2.93 9.74 23.53
C GLY A 50 4.41 9.75 23.90
N ASN A 51 4.93 8.60 24.35
CA ASN A 51 6.33 8.43 24.73
C ASN A 51 7.20 7.82 23.62
N SER A 52 6.74 7.81 22.36
CA SER A 52 7.43 7.12 21.29
C SER A 52 8.66 7.88 20.77
N GLY A 53 9.76 7.14 20.61
CA GLY A 53 11.00 7.60 19.98
C GLY A 53 11.19 7.06 18.57
N PHE A 54 12.45 6.88 18.17
CA PHE A 54 12.79 6.14 16.95
C PHE A 54 12.63 4.63 17.17
N SER A 55 12.22 3.90 16.13
CA SER A 55 12.14 2.45 16.14
C SER A 55 12.65 1.82 14.84
N ILE A 56 13.04 0.55 14.91
CA ILE A 56 13.51 -0.26 13.78
C ILE A 56 13.00 -1.71 13.88
N GLY A 57 12.97 -2.43 12.77
CA GLY A 57 12.77 -3.87 12.75
C GLY A 57 11.35 -4.36 12.52
N THR A 58 11.26 -5.64 12.19
CA THR A 58 10.01 -6.33 11.88
C THR A 58 9.15 -6.48 13.13
N LEU A 59 9.76 -6.82 14.29
CA LEU A 59 9.06 -6.86 15.58
C LEU A 59 9.08 -5.52 16.33
N GLN A 60 9.56 -4.45 15.68
CA GLN A 60 9.77 -3.10 16.20
C GLN A 60 10.49 -3.02 17.56
N THR A 61 11.74 -2.60 17.56
CA THR A 61 12.47 -2.19 18.76
C THR A 61 12.36 -0.67 18.92
N ASP A 62 11.75 -0.19 20.02
CA ASP A 62 11.80 1.22 20.42
C ASP A 62 13.19 1.56 20.99
N LEU A 63 13.95 2.41 20.30
CA LEU A 63 15.31 2.77 20.68
C LEU A 63 15.37 3.64 21.93
N GLY A 64 14.29 4.36 22.26
CA GLY A 64 14.18 5.15 23.48
C GLY A 64 13.90 4.31 24.73
N GLN A 65 13.32 3.13 24.56
CA GLN A 65 13.19 2.13 25.64
C GLN A 65 14.38 1.17 25.69
N HIS A 66 15.15 1.08 24.60
CA HIS A 66 16.31 0.22 24.44
C HIS A 66 17.56 1.01 24.03
N PRO A 67 18.11 1.87 24.91
CA PRO A 67 19.26 2.72 24.59
C PRO A 67 20.53 1.93 24.23
N GLU A 68 20.66 0.68 24.70
CA GLU A 68 21.71 -0.24 24.26
C GLU A 68 21.67 -0.51 22.76
N VAL A 69 20.47 -0.50 22.17
CA VAL A 69 20.24 -0.76 20.75
C VAL A 69 20.59 0.46 19.91
N ALA A 70 20.30 1.67 20.40
CA ALA A 70 20.76 2.90 19.77
C ALA A 70 22.29 2.93 19.63
N THR A 71 22.99 2.44 20.66
CA THR A 71 24.46 2.29 20.63
C THR A 71 24.90 1.24 19.60
N GLN A 72 24.31 0.04 19.64
CA GLN A 72 24.62 -1.03 18.69
C GLN A 72 24.35 -0.64 17.23
N LEU A 73 23.24 0.05 16.97
CA LEU A 73 22.89 0.56 15.64
C LEU A 73 23.95 1.55 15.15
N THR A 74 24.35 2.49 16.00
CA THR A 74 25.38 3.47 15.66
C THR A 74 26.73 2.78 15.38
N ASP A 75 27.09 1.75 16.15
CA ASP A 75 28.34 1.01 15.95
C ASP A 75 28.33 0.13 14.69
N ALA A 76 27.20 -0.49 14.37
CA ALA A 76 27.01 -1.23 13.13
C ALA A 76 27.13 -0.30 11.92
N TYR A 77 26.46 0.85 11.97
CA TYR A 77 26.59 1.91 10.97
C TYR A 77 28.04 2.36 10.81
N GLN A 78 28.75 2.62 11.90
CA GLN A 78 30.16 3.05 11.84
C GLN A 78 31.09 1.97 11.29
N THR A 79 30.79 0.70 11.54
CA THR A 79 31.55 -0.42 10.97
C THR A 79 31.36 -0.49 9.46
N TRP A 80 30.13 -0.37 9.00
CA TRP A 80 29.81 -0.32 7.56
C TRP A 80 30.41 0.92 6.88
N ALA A 81 30.25 2.10 7.48
CA ALA A 81 30.76 3.37 6.93
C ALA A 81 32.28 3.33 6.76
N ARG A 82 33.05 2.76 7.70
CA ARG A 82 34.51 2.65 7.54
C ARG A 82 34.95 1.88 6.29
N THR A 83 34.13 0.94 5.81
CA THR A 83 34.45 0.12 4.65
C THR A 83 33.88 0.72 3.36
N GLU A 84 32.59 1.08 3.37
CA GLU A 84 31.86 1.47 2.15
C GLU A 84 31.85 3.00 1.92
N HIS A 85 31.87 3.79 3.00
CA HIS A 85 31.77 5.26 2.95
C HIS A 85 32.65 5.94 4.01
N PRO A 86 34.00 5.92 3.88
CA PRO A 86 34.90 6.40 4.93
C PRO A 86 34.69 7.87 5.31
N ASP A 87 34.18 8.67 4.38
CA ASP A 87 33.79 10.07 4.54
C ASP A 87 32.55 10.26 5.43
N TRP A 88 31.78 9.21 5.70
CA TRP A 88 30.59 9.25 6.57
C TRP A 88 30.89 8.84 8.01
N THR A 89 32.16 8.57 8.33
CA THR A 89 32.54 8.21 9.70
C THR A 89 32.31 9.39 10.66
N LEU A 90 31.74 9.09 11.82
CA LEU A 90 31.40 10.07 12.84
C LEU A 90 32.61 10.28 13.76
N ASN A 91 32.92 11.53 14.06
CA ASN A 91 33.82 11.84 15.16
C ASN A 91 33.16 11.50 16.52
N ALA A 92 33.95 11.55 17.61
CA ALA A 92 33.47 11.16 18.93
C ALA A 92 32.24 11.96 19.41
N ALA A 93 32.18 13.27 19.12
CA ALA A 93 31.06 14.11 19.49
C ALA A 93 29.80 13.78 18.67
N GLN A 94 29.96 13.61 17.34
CA GLN A 94 28.87 13.22 16.46
C GLN A 94 28.31 11.84 16.83
N ARG A 95 29.17 10.86 17.13
CA ARG A 95 28.73 9.53 17.59
C ARG A 95 27.92 9.63 18.88
N THR A 96 28.42 10.39 19.86
CA THR A 96 27.72 10.59 21.14
C THR A 96 26.36 11.25 20.93
N GLN A 97 26.29 12.29 20.09
CA GLN A 97 25.04 12.97 19.76
C GLN A 97 24.06 12.05 19.00
N THR A 98 24.56 11.21 18.10
CA THR A 98 23.74 10.26 17.32
C THR A 98 23.08 9.23 18.23
N ILE A 99 23.85 8.64 19.16
CA ILE A 99 23.32 7.68 20.14
C ILE A 99 22.28 8.35 21.02
N ALA A 100 22.57 9.56 21.51
CA ALA A 100 21.61 10.33 22.29
C ALA A 100 20.33 10.61 21.48
N ASP A 101 20.45 11.01 20.21
CA ASP A 101 19.31 11.36 19.37
C ASP A 101 18.41 10.17 19.05
N LEU A 102 19.01 9.01 18.76
CA LEU A 102 18.32 7.74 18.56
C LEU A 102 17.63 7.25 19.83
N GLY A 103 18.29 7.40 20.98
CA GLY A 103 17.83 6.90 22.27
C GLY A 103 16.83 7.78 23.01
N ARG A 104 16.32 8.85 22.39
CA ARG A 104 15.30 9.70 23.03
C ARG A 104 13.91 9.08 22.92
N ASN A 105 13.19 9.07 24.04
CA ASN A 105 11.75 8.83 24.06
C ASN A 105 10.94 10.10 23.76
N GLY A 106 9.63 9.97 23.59
CA GLY A 106 8.75 11.09 23.21
C GLY A 106 8.73 12.23 24.23
N HIS A 107 8.87 11.94 25.52
CA HIS A 107 8.97 12.98 26.55
C HIS A 107 10.27 13.79 26.44
N GLU A 108 11.40 13.12 26.19
CA GLU A 108 12.69 13.78 26.01
C GLU A 108 12.74 14.59 24.72
N ILE A 109 12.17 14.08 23.62
CA ILE A 109 12.02 14.84 22.37
C ILE A 109 11.23 16.12 22.64
N THR A 110 10.10 16.03 23.36
CA THR A 110 9.27 17.19 23.69
C THR A 110 10.00 18.19 24.59
N ALA A 111 10.70 17.70 25.62
CA ALA A 111 11.51 18.53 26.53
C ALA A 111 12.66 19.25 25.80
N GLN A 112 13.15 18.67 24.70
CA GLN A 112 14.15 19.27 23.81
C GLN A 112 13.53 20.06 22.64
N HIS A 113 12.29 20.55 22.81
CA HIS A 113 11.57 21.35 21.81
C HIS A 113 11.43 20.68 20.45
N GLY A 114 11.32 19.34 20.42
CA GLY A 114 11.18 18.57 19.19
C GLY A 114 12.42 18.61 18.30
N ARG A 115 13.61 18.87 18.84
CA ARG A 115 14.83 18.95 18.03
C ARG A 115 15.08 17.64 17.26
N PRO A 116 15.22 17.69 15.92
CA PRO A 116 15.55 16.52 15.11
C PRO A 116 17.01 16.08 15.27
N MET A 117 17.28 14.86 14.83
CA MET A 117 18.65 14.42 14.56
C MET A 117 19.26 15.27 13.44
N ASP A 118 20.59 15.39 13.43
CA ASP A 118 21.32 15.93 12.28
C ASP A 118 20.87 15.25 10.97
N ALA A 119 20.46 16.07 9.99
CA ALA A 119 19.83 15.58 8.77
C ALA A 119 20.80 14.76 7.90
N THR A 120 22.08 15.11 7.88
CA THR A 120 23.12 14.39 7.13
C THR A 120 23.37 13.03 7.76
N VAL A 121 23.55 12.98 9.09
CA VAL A 121 23.70 11.72 9.83
C VAL A 121 22.47 10.83 9.64
N LYS A 122 21.27 11.40 9.73
CA LYS A 122 20.03 10.65 9.49
C LYS A 122 19.99 10.06 8.08
N SER A 123 20.33 10.85 7.05
CA SER A 123 20.37 10.37 5.68
C SER A 123 21.36 9.21 5.50
N HIS A 124 22.54 9.27 6.13
CA HIS A 124 23.52 8.19 6.07
C HIS A 124 23.07 6.94 6.81
N LEU A 125 22.38 7.10 7.96
CA LEU A 125 21.74 6.00 8.67
C LEU A 125 20.63 5.36 7.82
N ASP A 126 19.81 6.15 7.13
CA ASP A 126 18.79 5.64 6.22
C ASP A 126 19.45 4.82 5.07
N SER A 127 20.58 5.28 4.51
CA SER A 127 21.37 4.51 3.53
C SER A 127 21.95 3.22 4.11
N PHE A 128 22.48 3.25 5.34
CA PHE A 128 22.95 2.05 6.02
C PHE A 128 21.82 1.04 6.22
N MET A 129 20.65 1.50 6.69
CA MET A 129 19.49 0.64 6.94
C MET A 129 18.97 -0.02 5.66
N ALA A 130 19.11 0.65 4.51
CA ALA A 130 18.77 0.09 3.19
C ALA A 130 19.85 -0.84 2.61
N SER A 131 21.06 -0.87 3.18
CA SER A 131 22.15 -1.77 2.75
C SER A 131 21.98 -3.18 3.32
N ASP A 132 22.64 -4.16 2.70
CA ASP A 132 22.69 -5.53 3.24
C ASP A 132 23.20 -5.56 4.68
N ALA A 133 24.17 -4.71 5.04
CA ALA A 133 24.69 -4.64 6.41
C ALA A 133 23.62 -4.18 7.41
N GLY A 134 22.80 -3.20 7.05
CA GLY A 134 21.68 -2.71 7.87
C GLY A 134 20.54 -3.72 7.97
N VAL A 135 20.15 -4.33 6.84
CA VAL A 135 19.14 -5.40 6.81
C VAL A 135 19.59 -6.58 7.69
N ASN A 136 20.87 -6.98 7.60
CA ASN A 136 21.46 -8.01 8.45
C ASN A 136 21.41 -7.65 9.94
N PHE A 137 21.78 -6.42 10.29
CA PHE A 137 21.73 -5.94 11.68
C PHE A 137 20.31 -6.02 12.25
N VAL A 138 19.33 -5.51 11.50
CA VAL A 138 17.92 -5.56 11.91
C VAL A 138 17.44 -7.00 12.03
N HIS A 139 17.72 -7.83 11.03
CA HIS A 139 17.25 -9.21 10.99
C HIS A 139 17.81 -10.06 12.14
N GLN A 140 19.09 -9.91 12.50
CA GLN A 140 19.67 -10.61 13.66
C GLN A 140 18.92 -10.27 14.96
N ARG A 141 18.48 -9.03 15.10
CA ARG A 141 17.69 -8.60 16.26
C ARG A 141 16.27 -9.16 16.25
N ASP A 142 15.60 -9.11 15.10
CA ASP A 142 14.27 -9.70 14.94
C ASP A 142 14.29 -11.20 15.28
N THR A 143 15.30 -11.95 14.80
CA THR A 143 15.47 -13.38 15.13
C THR A 143 15.72 -13.60 16.62
N ALA A 144 16.59 -12.81 17.26
CA ALA A 144 16.81 -12.90 18.70
C ALA A 144 15.54 -12.57 19.51
N GLN A 145 14.70 -11.64 19.02
CA GLN A 145 13.42 -11.32 19.65
C GLN A 145 12.42 -12.46 19.48
N VAL A 146 12.35 -13.10 18.31
CA VAL A 146 11.54 -14.32 18.12
C VAL A 146 12.00 -15.43 19.07
N ASP A 147 13.30 -15.67 19.22
CA ASP A 147 13.84 -16.65 20.19
C ASP A 147 13.42 -16.33 21.63
N ARG A 148 13.44 -15.05 22.00
CA ARG A 148 12.95 -14.60 23.31
C ARG A 148 11.47 -14.91 23.48
N LEU A 149 10.62 -14.58 22.50
CA LEU A 149 9.18 -14.85 22.54
C LEU A 149 8.89 -16.35 22.63
N MET A 150 9.62 -17.16 21.85
CA MET A 150 9.55 -18.62 21.92
C MET A 150 9.85 -19.13 23.33
N THR A 151 10.91 -18.61 23.96
CA THR A 151 11.35 -19.05 25.29
C THR A 151 10.47 -18.55 26.43
N ARG A 152 10.07 -17.28 26.38
CA ARG A 152 9.48 -16.57 27.53
C ARG A 152 7.96 -16.52 27.52
N ALA A 153 7.34 -16.67 26.36
CA ALA A 153 5.88 -16.57 26.21
C ALA A 153 5.29 -17.87 25.65
N ILE A 154 5.80 -18.34 24.51
CA ILE A 154 5.20 -19.45 23.76
C ILE A 154 5.46 -20.79 24.44
N GLY A 155 6.69 -21.09 24.85
CA GLY A 155 7.02 -22.33 25.57
C GLY A 155 6.18 -22.52 26.83
N PRO A 156 6.07 -21.50 27.72
CA PRO A 156 5.15 -21.53 28.86
C PRO A 156 3.68 -21.71 28.47
N LEU A 157 3.20 -21.00 27.44
CA LEU A 157 1.83 -21.14 26.92
C LEU A 157 1.53 -22.56 26.44
N GLN A 158 2.47 -23.20 25.72
CA GLN A 158 2.32 -24.55 25.17
C GLN A 158 2.15 -25.63 26.24
N GLN A 159 2.55 -25.34 27.48
CA GLN A 159 2.38 -26.22 28.64
C GLN A 159 0.99 -26.09 29.30
N THR A 160 0.19 -25.10 28.90
CA THR A 160 -1.11 -24.82 29.52
C THR A 160 -2.19 -25.80 29.04
N SER A 161 -3.13 -26.12 29.93
CA SER A 161 -4.25 -27.01 29.59
C SER A 161 -5.08 -26.44 28.42
N LEU A 162 -5.33 -25.13 28.42
CA LEU A 162 -6.09 -24.47 27.35
C LEU A 162 -5.43 -24.67 25.97
N TYR A 163 -4.11 -24.52 25.87
CA TYR A 163 -3.39 -24.68 24.61
C TYR A 163 -3.39 -26.14 24.11
N GLN A 164 -3.13 -27.10 25.02
CA GLN A 164 -3.02 -28.51 24.66
C GLN A 164 -4.33 -29.13 24.16
N HIS A 165 -5.48 -28.58 24.59
CA HIS A 165 -6.81 -29.02 24.17
C HIS A 165 -7.43 -28.15 23.07
N ALA A 166 -6.75 -27.08 22.65
CA ALA A 166 -7.21 -26.21 21.58
C ALA A 166 -7.03 -26.84 20.19
N SER A 167 -7.88 -26.44 19.24
CA SER A 167 -7.64 -26.72 17.81
C SER A 167 -6.35 -26.04 17.34
N GLU A 168 -5.74 -26.50 16.25
CA GLU A 168 -4.50 -25.88 15.74
C GLU A 168 -4.71 -24.40 15.34
N GLN A 169 -5.91 -24.07 14.83
CA GLN A 169 -6.27 -22.68 14.54
C GLN A 169 -6.34 -21.83 15.81
N ASP A 170 -6.84 -22.41 16.90
CA ASP A 170 -6.94 -21.74 18.20
C ASP A 170 -5.58 -21.68 18.92
N GLN A 171 -4.73 -22.68 18.75
CA GLN A 171 -3.32 -22.64 19.15
C GLN A 171 -2.61 -21.45 18.48
N ALA A 172 -2.83 -21.23 17.18
CA ALA A 172 -2.27 -20.09 16.46
C ALA A 172 -2.72 -18.75 17.07
N LYS A 173 -4.02 -18.61 17.36
CA LYS A 173 -4.56 -17.40 18.02
C LYS A 173 -3.98 -17.19 19.42
N LEU A 174 -3.87 -18.25 20.22
CA LEU A 174 -3.32 -18.19 21.58
C LEU A 174 -1.84 -17.77 21.55
N ILE A 175 -1.03 -18.33 20.64
CA ILE A 175 0.35 -17.90 20.41
C ILE A 175 0.38 -16.43 20.05
N THR A 176 -0.40 -16.02 19.05
CA THR A 176 -0.40 -14.63 18.58
C THR A 176 -0.76 -13.64 19.69
N MET A 177 -1.86 -13.87 20.40
CA MET A 177 -2.29 -12.94 21.47
C MET A 177 -1.26 -12.87 22.60
N THR A 178 -0.72 -14.01 23.01
CA THR A 178 0.24 -14.09 24.12
C THR A 178 1.56 -13.44 23.75
N ALA A 179 2.14 -13.80 22.59
CA ALA A 179 3.41 -13.29 22.14
C ALA A 179 3.32 -11.80 21.73
N LYS A 180 2.21 -11.35 21.13
CA LYS A 180 1.99 -9.92 20.84
C LYS A 180 1.94 -9.09 22.11
N LEU A 181 1.16 -9.53 23.11
CA LEU A 181 1.05 -8.82 24.38
C LEU A 181 2.40 -8.78 25.10
N TYR A 182 3.18 -9.86 25.05
CA TYR A 182 4.53 -9.91 25.61
C TYR A 182 5.50 -8.99 24.86
N ASN A 183 5.44 -8.95 23.52
CA ASN A 183 6.27 -8.06 22.71
C ASN A 183 6.02 -6.58 23.04
N GLN A 184 4.75 -6.21 23.24
CA GLN A 184 4.39 -4.84 23.61
C GLN A 184 4.68 -4.50 25.07
N SER A 185 4.58 -5.49 25.98
CA SER A 185 4.90 -5.33 27.38
C SER A 185 5.17 -6.68 28.03
N GLU A 186 6.43 -6.94 28.41
CA GLU A 186 6.82 -8.17 29.10
C GLU A 186 6.03 -8.35 30.41
N VAL A 187 5.62 -7.26 31.07
CA VAL A 187 4.80 -7.29 32.29
C VAL A 187 3.38 -7.77 31.99
N TYR A 188 2.74 -7.25 30.93
CA TYR A 188 1.37 -7.63 30.59
C TYR A 188 1.32 -9.05 30.01
N GLY A 189 2.26 -9.38 29.12
CA GLY A 189 2.40 -10.72 28.56
C GLY A 189 2.74 -11.76 29.61
N GLY A 190 3.71 -11.48 30.49
CA GLY A 190 4.07 -12.36 31.60
C GLY A 190 2.88 -12.65 32.51
N ARG A 191 2.11 -11.62 32.87
CA ARG A 191 0.87 -11.80 33.63
C ARG A 191 -0.14 -12.70 32.92
N LEU A 192 -0.33 -12.54 31.61
CA LEU A 192 -1.25 -13.40 30.86
C LEU A 192 -0.78 -14.85 30.84
N VAL A 193 0.51 -15.09 30.63
CA VAL A 193 1.12 -16.43 30.71
C VAL A 193 0.89 -17.04 32.08
N ASP A 194 1.15 -16.31 33.17
CA ASP A 194 0.91 -16.78 34.53
C ASP A 194 -0.57 -17.15 34.74
N GLN A 195 -1.50 -16.31 34.28
CA GLN A 195 -2.94 -16.56 34.37
C GLN A 195 -3.35 -17.85 33.64
N LEU A 196 -2.79 -18.09 32.45
CA LEU A 196 -3.03 -19.29 31.66
C LEU A 196 -2.48 -20.55 32.33
N GLN A 197 -1.29 -20.47 32.92
CA GLN A 197 -0.69 -21.58 33.68
C GLN A 197 -1.51 -21.95 34.91
N HIS A 198 -2.19 -20.98 35.52
CA HIS A 198 -3.09 -21.20 36.65
C HIS A 198 -4.54 -21.47 36.24
N ASN A 199 -4.80 -21.79 34.96
CA ASN A 199 -6.12 -22.11 34.41
C ASN A 199 -7.18 -21.02 34.66
N GLN A 200 -6.79 -19.74 34.66
CA GLN A 200 -7.73 -18.62 34.86
C GLN A 200 -8.49 -18.22 33.58
N HIS A 201 -8.15 -18.81 32.44
CA HIS A 201 -8.84 -18.64 31.16
C HIS A 201 -9.24 -20.01 30.61
N HIS A 202 -10.45 -20.13 30.04
CA HIS A 202 -11.02 -21.41 29.62
C HIS A 202 -11.32 -21.49 28.13
N SER A 203 -11.13 -20.40 27.39
CA SER A 203 -11.35 -20.31 25.95
C SER A 203 -10.45 -19.26 25.31
N VAL A 204 -10.27 -19.34 23.99
CA VAL A 204 -9.61 -18.28 23.21
C VAL A 204 -10.30 -16.93 23.39
N ASP A 205 -11.63 -16.93 23.45
CA ASP A 205 -12.43 -15.72 23.64
C ASP A 205 -12.23 -15.10 25.03
N ASP A 206 -12.03 -15.92 26.07
CA ASP A 206 -11.67 -15.41 27.41
C ASP A 206 -10.32 -14.69 27.38
N VAL A 207 -9.33 -15.29 26.72
CA VAL A 207 -8.00 -14.67 26.55
C VAL A 207 -8.12 -13.34 25.81
N SER A 208 -8.84 -13.33 24.69
CA SER A 208 -9.05 -12.10 23.91
C SER A 208 -9.74 -11.01 24.74
N ARG A 209 -10.85 -11.35 25.42
CA ARG A 209 -11.57 -10.42 26.32
C ARG A 209 -10.70 -9.90 27.46
N SER A 210 -9.76 -10.72 27.95
CA SER A 210 -8.85 -10.30 29.00
C SER A 210 -7.90 -9.18 28.56
N ILE A 211 -7.64 -9.07 27.25
CA ILE A 211 -6.80 -8.02 26.64
C ILE A 211 -7.60 -6.73 26.41
N ASP A 212 -8.93 -6.80 26.29
CA ASP A 212 -9.79 -5.63 26.06
C ASP A 212 -9.75 -4.58 27.18
N ARG A 213 -9.20 -4.93 28.35
CA ARG A 213 -8.99 -4.01 29.47
C ARG A 213 -7.81 -3.04 29.27
N TYR A 214 -6.93 -3.30 28.30
CA TYR A 214 -5.76 -2.47 28.03
C TYR A 214 -6.08 -1.34 27.05
N ALA A 215 -5.15 -0.40 26.92
CA ALA A 215 -5.28 0.76 26.04
C ALA A 215 -5.49 0.37 24.57
N ASP A 216 -6.09 1.27 23.79
CA ASP A 216 -6.49 1.05 22.39
C ASP A 216 -5.36 0.51 21.53
N TYR A 217 -4.14 1.07 21.65
CA TYR A 217 -2.99 0.60 20.86
C TYR A 217 -2.60 -0.87 21.14
N VAL A 218 -2.90 -1.41 22.33
CA VAL A 218 -2.67 -2.82 22.67
C VAL A 218 -3.74 -3.69 21.99
N ARG A 219 -5.00 -3.24 22.02
CA ARG A 219 -6.15 -3.93 21.40
C ARG A 219 -6.02 -3.94 19.88
N ASP A 220 -5.71 -2.78 19.29
CA ASP A 220 -5.46 -2.64 17.86
C ASP A 220 -4.29 -3.52 17.44
N GLY A 221 -3.18 -3.53 18.20
CA GLY A 221 -2.04 -4.40 17.92
C GLY A 221 -2.41 -5.89 17.92
N ARG A 222 -3.21 -6.34 18.90
CA ARG A 222 -3.75 -7.71 18.94
C ARG A 222 -4.58 -8.00 17.68
N ASP A 223 -5.50 -7.11 17.32
CA ASP A 223 -6.45 -7.35 16.22
C ASP A 223 -5.75 -7.40 14.85
N HIS A 224 -4.77 -6.52 14.61
CA HIS A 224 -3.92 -6.59 13.42
C HIS A 224 -3.12 -7.90 13.36
N ALA A 225 -2.59 -8.35 14.50
CA ALA A 225 -1.84 -9.61 14.55
C ALA A 225 -2.76 -10.82 14.29
N LEU A 226 -3.99 -10.81 14.83
CA LEU A 226 -5.00 -11.84 14.58
C LEU A 226 -5.48 -11.88 13.13
N ALA A 227 -5.48 -10.75 12.42
CA ALA A 227 -5.71 -10.74 10.97
C ALA A 227 -4.59 -11.50 10.22
N GLY A 228 -3.33 -11.29 10.63
CA GLY A 228 -2.19 -12.10 10.16
C GLY A 228 -2.33 -13.59 10.51
N THR A 229 -2.78 -13.92 11.72
CA THR A 229 -3.05 -15.32 12.13
C THR A 229 -4.12 -15.97 11.27
N ALA A 230 -5.13 -15.22 10.84
CA ALA A 230 -6.16 -15.73 9.95
C ALA A 230 -5.58 -16.09 8.57
N LEU A 231 -4.68 -15.25 8.02
CA LEU A 231 -3.94 -15.58 6.80
C LEU A 231 -3.02 -16.80 6.99
N PHE A 232 -2.30 -16.88 8.10
CA PHE A 232 -1.48 -18.06 8.46
C PHE A 232 -2.31 -19.34 8.42
N ASN A 233 -3.50 -19.33 9.05
CA ASN A 233 -4.39 -20.48 9.07
C ASN A 233 -4.92 -20.84 7.68
N ASP A 234 -5.26 -19.85 6.85
CA ASP A 234 -5.68 -20.05 5.47
C ASP A 234 -4.55 -20.71 4.65
N MET A 235 -3.32 -20.20 4.73
CA MET A 235 -2.14 -20.77 4.05
C MET A 235 -1.86 -22.21 4.49
N ARG A 236 -1.90 -22.47 5.80
CA ARG A 236 -1.71 -23.81 6.37
C ARG A 236 -2.76 -24.82 5.92
N ALA A 237 -3.99 -24.36 5.71
CA ALA A 237 -5.09 -25.19 5.23
C ALA A 237 -5.05 -25.45 3.70
N THR A 238 -4.16 -24.78 2.95
CA THR A 238 -4.06 -24.99 1.50
C THR A 238 -3.62 -26.41 1.15
N GLY A 239 -4.21 -26.99 0.10
CA GLY A 239 -3.83 -28.31 -0.40
C GLY A 239 -2.49 -28.29 -1.16
N ALA A 240 -1.94 -29.48 -1.43
CA ALA A 240 -0.66 -29.64 -2.14
C ALA A 240 -0.64 -29.03 -3.56
N THR A 241 -1.82 -28.86 -4.18
CA THR A 241 -1.97 -28.29 -5.52
C THR A 241 -2.16 -26.77 -5.53
N HIS A 242 -2.19 -26.13 -4.36
CA HIS A 242 -2.38 -24.68 -4.28
C HIS A 242 -1.13 -23.94 -4.79
N PRO A 243 -1.25 -22.89 -5.63
CA PRO A 243 -0.10 -22.21 -6.24
C PRO A 243 0.92 -21.64 -5.24
N LEU A 244 0.44 -21.12 -4.11
CA LEU A 244 1.29 -20.61 -3.03
C LEU A 244 1.78 -21.68 -2.04
N ARG A 245 1.38 -22.94 -2.21
CA ARG A 245 1.76 -23.99 -1.26
C ARG A 245 3.28 -24.20 -1.18
N PRO A 246 4.03 -24.30 -2.30
CA PRO A 246 5.49 -24.42 -2.24
C PRO A 246 6.14 -23.22 -1.56
N ALA A 247 5.68 -22.01 -1.87
CA ALA A 247 6.19 -20.78 -1.27
C ALA A 247 5.98 -20.77 0.25
N TRP A 248 4.78 -21.18 0.70
CA TRP A 248 4.46 -21.27 2.13
C TRP A 248 5.31 -22.32 2.85
N ASP A 249 5.43 -23.53 2.28
CA ASP A 249 6.23 -24.61 2.88
C ASP A 249 7.71 -24.20 3.00
N ASN A 250 8.29 -23.56 1.97
CA ASN A 250 9.68 -23.09 1.99
C ASN A 250 9.91 -21.98 3.02
N VAL A 251 8.98 -21.02 3.12
CA VAL A 251 9.08 -19.94 4.12
C VAL A 251 8.92 -20.50 5.54
N VAL A 252 8.00 -21.43 5.78
CA VAL A 252 7.83 -22.04 7.11
C VAL A 252 8.99 -22.97 7.46
N ALA A 253 9.68 -23.57 6.50
CA ALA A 253 10.87 -24.37 6.78
C ALA A 253 11.99 -23.54 7.44
N ASN A 254 12.08 -22.25 7.13
CA ASN A 254 12.97 -21.29 7.78
C ASN A 254 12.32 -19.89 7.89
N PRO A 255 11.44 -19.68 8.89
CA PRO A 255 10.60 -18.48 8.96
C PRO A 255 11.38 -17.20 9.26
N THR A 256 12.59 -17.33 9.81
CA THR A 256 13.53 -16.25 10.07
C THR A 256 14.75 -16.39 9.16
N VAL A 257 14.54 -16.78 7.90
CA VAL A 257 15.61 -16.74 6.89
C VAL A 257 16.08 -15.30 6.69
N ASN A 258 17.39 -15.14 6.51
CA ASN A 258 18.01 -13.85 6.32
C ASN A 258 17.67 -13.27 4.93
N PRO A 259 17.00 -12.11 4.84
CA PRO A 259 16.58 -11.52 3.58
C PRO A 259 17.73 -11.23 2.61
N THR A 260 18.95 -10.95 3.12
CA THR A 260 20.11 -10.67 2.25
C THR A 260 20.78 -11.95 1.73
N GLN A 261 20.26 -13.13 2.10
CA GLN A 261 20.84 -14.43 1.76
C GLN A 261 19.86 -15.33 1.01
N LEU A 262 18.66 -14.83 0.65
CA LEU A 262 17.62 -15.61 -0.03
C LEU A 262 18.10 -16.23 -1.34
N GLY A 263 18.99 -15.55 -2.07
CA GLY A 263 19.55 -16.03 -3.34
C GLY A 263 20.73 -16.99 -3.21
N ASN A 264 21.20 -17.27 -1.99
CA ASN A 264 22.41 -18.08 -1.76
C ASN A 264 22.12 -19.60 -1.68
N ASP A 265 20.84 -20.00 -1.72
CA ASP A 265 20.45 -21.40 -1.70
C ASP A 265 20.14 -21.91 -3.13
N PRO A 266 21.07 -22.62 -3.79
CA PRO A 266 20.85 -23.14 -5.14
C PRO A 266 19.79 -24.25 -5.19
N THR A 267 19.41 -24.82 -4.04
CA THR A 267 18.35 -25.85 -3.97
C THR A 267 16.95 -25.25 -3.94
N HIS A 268 16.82 -23.96 -3.62
CA HIS A 268 15.57 -23.21 -3.62
C HIS A 268 15.70 -21.91 -4.46
N PRO A 269 15.87 -22.01 -5.80
CA PRO A 269 16.12 -20.85 -6.65
C PRO A 269 14.98 -19.81 -6.66
N ASN A 270 13.77 -20.22 -6.30
CA ASN A 270 12.60 -19.34 -6.22
C ASN A 270 12.41 -18.67 -4.85
N LEU A 271 13.21 -19.04 -3.84
CA LEU A 271 13.04 -18.56 -2.47
C LEU A 271 12.98 -17.02 -2.34
N PRO A 272 13.76 -16.21 -3.11
CA PRO A 272 13.62 -14.77 -3.08
C PRO A 272 12.21 -14.28 -3.44
N HIS A 273 11.59 -14.87 -4.47
CA HIS A 273 10.25 -14.52 -4.94
C HIS A 273 9.18 -15.02 -3.97
N GLU A 274 9.33 -16.27 -3.51
CA GLU A 274 8.42 -16.92 -2.57
C GLU A 274 8.37 -16.18 -1.24
N TYR A 275 9.54 -15.85 -0.68
CA TYR A 275 9.64 -15.08 0.56
C TYR A 275 9.01 -13.69 0.41
N ALA A 276 9.29 -12.99 -0.69
CA ALA A 276 8.72 -11.67 -0.96
C ALA A 276 7.18 -11.72 -1.05
N ALA A 277 6.63 -12.67 -1.82
CA ALA A 277 5.19 -12.81 -1.99
C ALA A 277 4.47 -13.18 -0.67
N ILE A 278 5.04 -14.08 0.13
CA ILE A 278 4.49 -14.43 1.45
C ILE A 278 4.60 -13.24 2.40
N ARG A 279 5.76 -12.59 2.48
CA ARG A 279 5.95 -11.40 3.32
C ARG A 279 4.93 -10.30 2.95
N ASP A 280 4.76 -10.02 1.68
CA ASP A 280 3.78 -9.05 1.18
C ASP A 280 2.35 -9.43 1.55
N ALA A 281 1.98 -10.70 1.45
CA ALA A 281 0.68 -11.17 1.89
C ALA A 281 0.41 -10.84 3.37
N PHE A 282 1.43 -10.96 4.23
CA PHE A 282 1.31 -10.62 5.65
C PHE A 282 1.35 -9.11 5.94
N THR A 283 1.79 -8.25 5.02
CA THR A 283 1.67 -6.78 5.23
C THR A 283 0.23 -6.28 5.10
N ASP A 284 -0.61 -7.02 4.38
CA ASP A 284 -2.03 -6.71 4.19
C ASP A 284 -2.86 -8.01 4.14
N PRO A 285 -3.00 -8.67 5.30
CA PRO A 285 -3.65 -9.98 5.37
C PRO A 285 -5.14 -9.90 5.00
N GLY A 286 -5.78 -8.74 5.14
CA GLY A 286 -7.18 -8.55 4.75
C GLY A 286 -7.38 -8.78 3.26
N HIS A 287 -6.55 -8.17 2.41
CA HIS A 287 -6.62 -8.35 0.97
C HIS A 287 -5.99 -9.67 0.51
N ALA A 288 -4.86 -10.06 1.09
CA ALA A 288 -4.16 -11.28 0.69
C ALA A 288 -4.98 -12.56 0.86
N ARG A 289 -5.84 -12.64 1.89
CA ARG A 289 -6.73 -13.80 2.10
C ARG A 289 -7.69 -14.01 0.93
N GLY A 290 -8.23 -12.94 0.35
CA GLY A 290 -9.10 -13.03 -0.82
C GLY A 290 -8.36 -13.62 -2.04
N MET A 291 -7.11 -13.22 -2.23
CA MET A 291 -6.23 -13.77 -3.27
C MET A 291 -5.93 -15.25 -3.05
N VAL A 292 -5.56 -15.65 -1.82
CA VAL A 292 -5.30 -17.06 -1.46
C VAL A 292 -6.53 -17.92 -1.74
N GLN A 293 -7.72 -17.48 -1.33
CA GLN A 293 -8.95 -18.22 -1.59
C GLN A 293 -9.27 -18.32 -3.09
N ALA A 294 -9.01 -17.28 -3.88
CA ALA A 294 -9.20 -17.31 -5.32
C ALA A 294 -8.25 -18.32 -5.99
N LEU A 295 -6.96 -18.29 -5.64
CA LEU A 295 -5.95 -19.21 -6.18
C LEU A 295 -6.27 -20.68 -5.90
N GLY A 296 -6.78 -20.98 -4.70
CA GLY A 296 -7.20 -22.34 -4.34
C GLY A 296 -8.39 -22.86 -5.13
N ASN A 297 -9.27 -21.97 -5.58
CA ASN A 297 -10.47 -22.29 -6.35
C ASN A 297 -10.28 -22.17 -7.87
N GLY A 298 -9.09 -21.79 -8.34
CA GLY A 298 -8.86 -21.44 -9.74
C GLY A 298 -9.67 -20.23 -10.19
N GLY A 299 -9.98 -19.32 -9.27
CA GLY A 299 -10.83 -18.15 -9.48
C GLY A 299 -10.05 -16.86 -9.74
N SER A 300 -10.74 -15.73 -9.61
CA SER A 300 -10.20 -14.40 -9.85
C SER A 300 -10.22 -13.55 -8.58
N TYR A 301 -9.21 -12.69 -8.42
CA TYR A 301 -9.19 -11.67 -7.37
C TYR A 301 -8.34 -10.49 -7.85
N ALA A 302 -8.79 -9.26 -7.61
CA ALA A 302 -7.90 -8.12 -7.71
C ALA A 302 -8.27 -7.06 -6.68
N ASN A 303 -7.28 -6.68 -5.88
CA ASN A 303 -7.37 -5.50 -5.04
C ASN A 303 -6.12 -4.67 -5.22
N THR A 304 -6.31 -3.40 -5.58
CA THR A 304 -5.24 -2.42 -5.64
C THR A 304 -5.63 -1.27 -4.72
N ASN A 305 -4.83 -1.02 -3.69
CA ASN A 305 -5.10 0.03 -2.72
C ASN A 305 -3.79 0.58 -2.17
N ASN A 306 -3.72 1.90 -2.00
CA ASN A 306 -2.55 2.58 -1.43
C ASN A 306 -1.22 2.16 -2.08
N HIS A 307 -1.19 2.08 -3.42
CA HIS A 307 -0.03 1.66 -4.23
C HIS A 307 0.45 0.20 -4.01
N ARG A 308 -0.33 -0.62 -3.32
CA ARG A 308 -0.13 -2.07 -3.18
C ARG A 308 -1.15 -2.81 -4.05
N GLY A 309 -0.79 -3.98 -4.56
CA GLY A 309 -1.69 -4.82 -5.32
C GLY A 309 -1.57 -6.30 -4.99
N PHE A 310 -2.72 -6.96 -4.94
CA PHE A 310 -2.86 -8.41 -4.88
C PHE A 310 -3.81 -8.83 -5.99
N VAL A 311 -3.30 -9.61 -6.94
CA VAL A 311 -4.05 -10.00 -8.13
C VAL A 311 -3.84 -11.48 -8.39
N ALA A 312 -4.93 -12.19 -8.68
CA ALA A 312 -4.91 -13.60 -9.06
C ALA A 312 -5.94 -13.89 -10.16
N GLU A 313 -5.59 -14.82 -11.05
CA GLU A 313 -6.50 -15.44 -12.02
C GLU A 313 -6.08 -16.90 -12.21
N GLY A 314 -7.01 -17.82 -11.98
CA GLY A 314 -6.71 -19.24 -12.05
C GLY A 314 -5.65 -19.63 -11.01
N HIS A 315 -4.46 -19.99 -11.50
CA HIS A 315 -3.30 -20.35 -10.67
C HIS A 315 -2.17 -19.32 -10.71
N ASP A 316 -2.36 -18.23 -11.46
CA ASP A 316 -1.38 -17.19 -11.64
C ASP A 316 -1.66 -16.03 -10.68
N LEU A 317 -0.61 -15.35 -10.24
CA LEU A 317 -0.72 -14.18 -9.38
C LEU A 317 0.30 -13.10 -9.74
N VAL A 318 -0.08 -11.87 -9.45
CA VAL A 318 0.81 -10.71 -9.44
C VAL A 318 0.59 -9.95 -8.14
N THR A 319 1.67 -9.72 -7.40
CA THR A 319 1.67 -8.92 -6.17
C THR A 319 2.68 -7.81 -6.29
N TRP A 320 2.39 -6.67 -5.68
CA TRP A 320 3.36 -5.58 -5.59
C TRP A 320 3.18 -4.74 -4.35
N ASP A 321 4.30 -4.25 -3.85
CA ASP A 321 4.38 -3.48 -2.61
C ASP A 321 4.46 -1.97 -2.86
N ARG A 322 4.50 -1.20 -1.77
CA ARG A 322 4.62 0.27 -1.82
C ARG A 322 6.04 0.76 -2.08
N SER A 323 7.03 -0.10 -1.95
CA SER A 323 8.45 0.25 -2.08
C SER A 323 8.93 0.16 -3.53
N GLY A 324 8.12 -0.46 -4.37
CA GLY A 324 8.27 -0.49 -5.81
C GLY A 324 8.60 -1.88 -6.36
N HIS A 325 8.61 -2.89 -5.49
CA HIS A 325 8.90 -4.27 -5.83
C HIS A 325 7.62 -5.04 -6.16
N ALA A 326 7.72 -5.94 -7.12
CA ALA A 326 6.60 -6.78 -7.54
C ALA A 326 7.05 -8.19 -7.89
N GLN A 327 6.20 -9.16 -7.59
CA GLN A 327 6.39 -10.59 -7.86
C GLN A 327 5.24 -11.09 -8.71
N ALA A 328 5.56 -11.84 -9.77
CA ALA A 328 4.58 -12.50 -10.60
C ALA A 328 4.88 -14.00 -10.68
N LEU A 329 3.88 -14.82 -10.39
CA LEU A 329 3.88 -16.25 -10.71
C LEU A 329 2.91 -16.43 -11.88
N VAL A 330 3.42 -16.63 -13.09
CA VAL A 330 2.63 -16.76 -14.31
C VAL A 330 3.04 -18.04 -15.02
N ASN A 331 2.08 -18.91 -15.35
CA ASN A 331 2.32 -20.23 -15.92
C ASN A 331 3.33 -21.06 -15.10
N GLY A 332 3.28 -20.93 -13.78
CA GLY A 332 4.18 -21.63 -12.86
C GLY A 332 5.64 -21.13 -12.86
N GLN A 333 5.91 -19.94 -13.42
CA GLN A 333 7.23 -19.31 -13.43
C GLN A 333 7.23 -18.01 -12.65
N TRP A 334 8.17 -17.88 -11.71
CA TRP A 334 8.37 -16.66 -10.94
C TRP A 334 9.15 -15.60 -11.74
N ASN A 335 8.73 -14.35 -11.61
CA ASN A 335 9.36 -13.20 -12.24
C ASN A 335 9.38 -12.02 -11.26
N THR A 336 10.53 -11.33 -11.20
CA THR A 336 10.61 -10.01 -10.56
C THR A 336 10.15 -8.93 -11.53
N LEU A 337 9.33 -8.03 -11.02
CA LEU A 337 8.83 -6.86 -11.73
C LEU A 337 9.12 -5.60 -10.91
N ASN A 338 9.12 -4.44 -11.56
CA ASN A 338 9.06 -3.16 -10.88
C ASN A 338 7.65 -2.59 -11.01
N THR A 339 7.10 -2.06 -9.92
CA THR A 339 5.77 -1.40 -9.92
C THR A 339 5.64 -0.32 -10.99
N ARG A 340 6.72 0.40 -11.30
CA ARG A 340 6.72 1.45 -12.34
C ARG A 340 6.49 0.91 -13.75
N ASP A 341 6.80 -0.38 -13.93
CA ASP A 341 6.58 -1.08 -15.18
C ASP A 341 5.20 -1.77 -15.18
N ILE A 342 4.45 -1.76 -14.06
CA ILE A 342 3.12 -2.37 -13.98
C ILE A 342 2.06 -1.32 -14.26
N SER A 343 1.12 -1.64 -15.16
CA SER A 343 -0.10 -0.86 -15.35
C SER A 343 -1.33 -1.75 -15.16
N THR A 344 -2.40 -1.14 -14.67
CA THR A 344 -3.70 -1.80 -14.49
C THR A 344 -4.73 -1.12 -15.37
N HIS A 345 -5.51 -1.90 -16.10
CA HIS A 345 -6.55 -1.39 -16.98
C HIS A 345 -7.87 -2.11 -16.71
N VAL A 346 -8.85 -1.37 -16.20
CA VAL A 346 -10.21 -1.89 -16.03
C VAL A 346 -10.91 -1.84 -17.39
N ASN A 347 -11.24 -3.02 -17.89
CA ASN A 347 -11.94 -3.17 -19.16
C ASN A 347 -13.42 -2.81 -19.02
N ALA A 348 -14.09 -2.54 -20.15
CA ALA A 348 -15.50 -2.19 -20.17
C ALA A 348 -16.43 -3.28 -19.59
N ASP A 349 -16.00 -4.55 -19.65
CA ASP A 349 -16.70 -5.68 -19.03
C ASP A 349 -16.42 -5.83 -17.52
N LYS A 350 -15.72 -4.86 -16.92
CA LYS A 350 -15.26 -4.84 -15.53
C LYS A 350 -14.22 -5.90 -15.19
N SER A 351 -13.66 -6.61 -16.17
CA SER A 351 -12.43 -7.37 -15.97
C SER A 351 -11.24 -6.41 -15.77
N LEU A 352 -10.16 -6.91 -15.21
CA LEU A 352 -8.95 -6.14 -14.98
C LEU A 352 -7.77 -6.76 -15.72
N ASP A 353 -7.14 -5.99 -16.60
CA ASP A 353 -5.83 -6.34 -17.14
C ASP A 353 -4.73 -5.82 -16.23
N VAL A 354 -3.76 -6.69 -15.93
CA VAL A 354 -2.46 -6.30 -15.38
C VAL A 354 -1.46 -6.44 -16.50
N ASN A 355 -0.83 -5.33 -16.88
CA ASN A 355 0.18 -5.28 -17.93
C ASN A 355 1.54 -4.95 -17.34
N VAL A 356 2.60 -5.34 -18.06
CA VAL A 356 3.96 -4.89 -17.82
C VAL A 356 4.48 -4.15 -19.03
N HIS A 357 5.09 -2.99 -18.80
CA HIS A 357 5.80 -2.23 -19.80
C HIS A 357 7.19 -2.81 -20.00
N ARG A 358 7.45 -3.39 -21.17
CA ARG A 358 8.76 -3.96 -21.55
C ARG A 358 9.08 -3.64 -22.99
N ASN A 359 10.34 -3.26 -23.24
CA ASN A 359 10.84 -2.98 -24.59
C ASN A 359 10.00 -1.95 -25.38
N GLY A 360 9.40 -0.98 -24.68
CA GLY A 360 8.57 0.07 -25.28
C GLY A 360 7.14 -0.35 -25.63
N ALA A 361 6.70 -1.54 -25.19
CA ALA A 361 5.33 -2.02 -25.39
C ALA A 361 4.73 -2.54 -24.07
N ASP A 362 3.41 -2.44 -23.95
CA ASP A 362 2.67 -3.05 -22.85
C ASP A 362 2.35 -4.51 -23.21
N GLU A 363 2.87 -5.43 -22.40
CA GLU A 363 2.60 -6.86 -22.47
C GLU A 363 1.60 -7.22 -21.38
N ARG A 364 0.48 -7.88 -21.72
CA ARG A 364 -0.49 -8.32 -20.71
C ARG A 364 0.06 -9.50 -19.92
N LEU A 365 0.24 -9.32 -18.62
CA LEU A 365 0.64 -10.38 -17.69
C LEU A 365 -0.55 -11.21 -17.23
N LEU A 366 -1.67 -10.56 -16.93
CA LEU A 366 -2.84 -11.22 -16.36
C LEU A 366 -4.14 -10.56 -16.85
N HIS A 367 -5.14 -11.38 -17.17
CA HIS A 367 -6.50 -10.93 -17.45
C HIS A 367 -7.44 -11.46 -16.37
N VAL A 368 -7.79 -10.61 -15.41
CA VAL A 368 -8.58 -10.98 -14.24
C VAL A 368 -10.06 -10.85 -14.58
N THR A 369 -10.76 -11.97 -14.70
CA THR A 369 -12.14 -11.97 -15.21
C THR A 369 -13.14 -11.41 -14.20
N HIS A 370 -12.88 -11.57 -12.90
CA HIS A 370 -13.75 -11.10 -11.82
C HIS A 370 -12.95 -10.43 -10.69
N PRO A 371 -12.46 -9.19 -10.87
CA PRO A 371 -11.59 -8.54 -9.90
C PRO A 371 -12.24 -8.30 -8.53
N GLY A 372 -13.58 -8.20 -8.47
CA GLY A 372 -14.32 -7.80 -7.26
C GLY A 372 -15.05 -8.90 -6.50
N ASN A 373 -14.86 -10.19 -6.78
CA ASN A 373 -15.64 -11.25 -6.13
C ASN A 373 -14.80 -12.45 -5.71
N VAL A 374 -14.67 -12.67 -4.39
CA VAL A 374 -14.52 -14.03 -3.86
C VAL A 374 -15.87 -14.71 -4.11
N ARG A 375 -16.01 -15.43 -5.23
CA ARG A 375 -17.17 -16.29 -5.42
C ARG A 375 -17.03 -17.44 -4.41
N SER A 376 -17.67 -17.31 -3.25
CA SER A 376 -17.98 -18.45 -2.40
C SER A 376 -18.79 -19.41 -3.26
N GLN A 377 -18.22 -20.56 -3.65
CA GLN A 377 -19.05 -21.66 -4.12
C GLN A 377 -19.94 -22.11 -2.95
N PRO A 378 -21.21 -22.49 -3.20
CA PRO A 378 -21.99 -23.25 -2.23
C PRO A 378 -21.22 -24.55 -1.95
N ALA A 379 -21.07 -24.89 -0.68
CA ALA A 379 -20.36 -26.09 -0.24
C ALA A 379 -20.73 -27.32 -1.07
N ALA A 380 -19.74 -27.88 -1.77
CA ALA A 380 -19.84 -29.22 -2.34
C ALA A 380 -19.94 -30.22 -1.17
N HIS A 381 -21.12 -30.85 -1.07
CA HIS A 381 -21.41 -32.11 -0.39
C HIS A 381 -20.40 -32.62 0.66
N ALA A 382 -20.51 -32.09 1.89
CA ALA A 382 -20.23 -32.91 3.06
C ALA A 382 -21.43 -33.87 3.25
N THR A 383 -21.15 -35.17 3.20
CA THR A 383 -22.07 -36.25 3.54
C THR A 383 -22.51 -36.17 5.01
N PRO A 384 -23.82 -36.17 5.32
CA PRO A 384 -24.31 -36.65 6.60
C PRO A 384 -24.88 -38.07 6.42
N ALA A 385 -24.42 -39.02 7.21
CA ALA A 385 -25.05 -40.33 7.39
C ALA A 385 -25.94 -40.31 8.66
N PRO A 386 -26.90 -41.23 8.86
CA PRO A 386 -28.30 -41.02 8.46
C PRO A 386 -29.32 -41.27 9.60
N ALA A 387 -30.55 -40.76 9.47
CA ALA A 387 -31.73 -41.38 10.09
C ALA A 387 -33.08 -40.98 9.45
N ALA A 388 -33.74 -42.00 8.91
CA ALA A 388 -35.17 -42.33 9.03
C ALA A 388 -36.28 -41.59 8.22
N HIS A 389 -36.86 -42.39 7.31
CA HIS A 389 -38.27 -42.51 6.89
C HIS A 389 -38.85 -41.63 5.75
N ALA A 390 -39.44 -42.37 4.79
CA ALA A 390 -40.07 -42.02 3.52
C ALA A 390 -41.61 -41.73 3.70
N PRO A 391 -42.46 -41.52 2.65
CA PRO A 391 -42.22 -41.63 1.20
C PRO A 391 -42.90 -40.62 0.23
N ALA A 392 -42.35 -40.62 -1.00
CA ALA A 392 -42.98 -40.57 -2.33
C ALA A 392 -43.81 -39.37 -2.84
N ALA A 393 -43.37 -38.81 -3.98
CA ALA A 393 -44.17 -38.78 -5.22
C ALA A 393 -43.28 -38.61 -6.48
N HIS A 394 -43.75 -39.20 -7.57
CA HIS A 394 -43.10 -39.50 -8.85
C HIS A 394 -42.70 -38.30 -9.74
N ALA A 395 -41.59 -38.40 -10.49
CA ALA A 395 -41.56 -38.61 -11.96
C ALA A 395 -40.14 -38.41 -12.58
N THR A 396 -39.80 -39.27 -13.54
CA THR A 396 -38.68 -39.16 -14.52
C THR A 396 -39.22 -39.66 -15.88
N PRO A 397 -38.55 -39.51 -17.05
CA PRO A 397 -37.42 -38.65 -17.44
C PRO A 397 -37.62 -37.92 -18.81
N ALA A 398 -36.81 -36.90 -19.12
CA ALA A 398 -36.49 -36.54 -20.52
C ALA A 398 -35.19 -35.71 -20.62
N GLN A 399 -34.21 -36.24 -21.36
CA GLN A 399 -33.00 -35.54 -21.81
C GLN A 399 -33.33 -34.68 -23.04
N ALA A 400 -32.78 -33.46 -23.14
CA ALA A 400 -32.05 -32.94 -24.32
C ALA A 400 -31.78 -31.42 -24.22
N THR A 401 -30.48 -31.07 -24.29
CA THR A 401 -29.86 -29.94 -25.02
C THR A 401 -30.28 -28.47 -24.79
N GLY A 402 -29.27 -27.63 -24.55
CA GLY A 402 -29.20 -26.30 -25.15
C GLY A 402 -29.23 -25.12 -24.17
N ASP A 403 -28.07 -24.49 -23.99
CA ASP A 403 -27.87 -23.16 -23.40
C ASP A 403 -28.88 -22.13 -23.94
N HIS A 404 -29.81 -21.70 -23.11
CA HIS A 404 -30.59 -20.47 -23.34
C HIS A 404 -30.89 -19.77 -22.02
N VAL A 405 -29.94 -18.95 -21.55
CA VAL A 405 -30.26 -17.82 -20.68
C VAL A 405 -29.88 -16.55 -21.42
N GLN A 406 -30.90 -15.74 -21.71
CA GLN A 406 -30.74 -14.41 -22.27
C GLN A 406 -29.86 -13.56 -21.34
N ARG A 407 -28.76 -13.01 -21.85
CA ARG A 407 -27.94 -12.02 -21.15
C ARG A 407 -28.43 -10.63 -21.56
N ALA A 408 -28.79 -9.80 -20.59
CA ALA A 408 -29.18 -8.42 -20.85
C ALA A 408 -28.00 -7.65 -21.49
N GLY A 409 -28.23 -6.99 -22.63
CA GLY A 409 -27.28 -6.05 -23.25
C GLY A 409 -26.49 -6.54 -24.48
N THR A 410 -26.85 -7.66 -25.10
CA THR A 410 -26.25 -8.12 -26.37
C THR A 410 -27.29 -8.13 -27.49
N LEU A 411 -26.98 -7.61 -28.68
CA LEU A 411 -27.85 -7.69 -29.86
C LEU A 411 -27.41 -8.83 -30.78
N ARG A 412 -28.35 -9.60 -31.31
CA ARG A 412 -28.11 -10.75 -32.18
C ARG A 412 -29.25 -10.95 -33.18
N GLU A 413 -29.03 -11.87 -34.11
CA GLU A 413 -30.04 -12.23 -35.10
C GLU A 413 -31.39 -12.60 -34.45
N HIS A 414 -32.47 -12.08 -35.03
CA HIS A 414 -33.86 -12.12 -34.54
C HIS A 414 -34.23 -11.12 -33.43
N ASP A 415 -33.29 -10.30 -32.95
CA ASP A 415 -33.66 -9.17 -32.09
C ASP A 415 -34.32 -8.05 -32.90
N HIS A 416 -35.38 -7.46 -32.35
CA HIS A 416 -36.06 -6.28 -32.89
C HIS A 416 -36.09 -5.18 -31.82
N ALA A 417 -35.26 -4.15 -31.94
CA ALA A 417 -35.18 -3.07 -30.96
C ALA A 417 -34.55 -1.78 -31.54
N PRO A 418 -34.81 -0.59 -30.96
CA PRO A 418 -34.15 0.66 -31.37
C PRO A 418 -32.61 0.59 -31.36
N GLU A 419 -32.05 -0.21 -30.47
CA GLU A 419 -30.61 -0.43 -30.36
C GLU A 419 -30.04 -1.17 -31.59
N VAL A 420 -30.84 -2.03 -32.23
CA VAL A 420 -30.49 -2.68 -33.51
C VAL A 420 -30.45 -1.64 -34.62
N GLN A 421 -31.38 -0.69 -34.63
CA GLN A 421 -31.38 0.40 -35.61
C GLN A 421 -30.11 1.27 -35.48
N ALA A 422 -29.69 1.55 -34.24
CA ALA A 422 -28.42 2.24 -33.99
C ALA A 422 -27.23 1.43 -34.52
N LEU A 423 -27.16 0.13 -34.23
CA LEU A 423 -26.11 -0.76 -34.73
C LEU A 423 -26.03 -0.76 -36.27
N GLN A 424 -27.18 -0.92 -36.95
CA GLN A 424 -27.27 -0.89 -38.42
C GLN A 424 -26.78 0.45 -38.98
N THR A 425 -27.11 1.56 -38.32
CA THR A 425 -26.65 2.91 -38.71
C THR A 425 -25.14 3.05 -38.59
N GLN A 426 -24.55 2.54 -37.50
CA GLN A 426 -23.11 2.60 -37.26
C GLN A 426 -22.33 1.77 -38.29
N LEU A 427 -22.77 0.53 -38.55
CA LEU A 427 -22.17 -0.33 -39.56
C LEU A 427 -22.28 0.28 -40.96
N ALA A 428 -23.43 0.85 -41.32
CA ALA A 428 -23.62 1.53 -42.60
C ALA A 428 -22.69 2.75 -42.74
N THR A 429 -22.52 3.53 -41.66
CA THR A 429 -21.63 4.72 -41.63
C THR A 429 -20.16 4.33 -41.84
N LEU A 430 -19.75 3.20 -41.26
CA LEU A 430 -18.42 2.63 -41.42
C LEU A 430 -18.22 1.90 -42.77
N GLY A 431 -19.27 1.83 -43.61
CA GLY A 431 -19.20 1.29 -44.97
C GLY A 431 -19.50 -0.21 -45.09
N TYR A 432 -19.92 -0.87 -44.02
CA TYR A 432 -20.26 -2.30 -44.01
C TYR A 432 -21.62 -2.54 -44.69
N LYS A 433 -21.69 -3.61 -45.50
CA LYS A 433 -22.83 -3.94 -46.37
C LYS A 433 -23.41 -5.31 -46.01
N GLY A 434 -24.69 -5.50 -46.31
CA GLY A 434 -25.36 -6.79 -46.11
C GLY A 434 -24.88 -7.87 -47.10
N ALA A 435 -25.28 -9.12 -46.87
CA ALA A 435 -24.90 -10.28 -47.69
C ALA A 435 -25.32 -10.15 -49.16
N ASN A 436 -26.32 -9.32 -49.45
CA ASN A 436 -26.76 -8.99 -50.81
C ASN A 436 -25.91 -7.90 -51.50
N GLY A 437 -24.82 -7.42 -50.86
CA GLY A 437 -23.94 -6.38 -51.38
C GLY A 437 -24.54 -4.96 -51.35
N LYS A 438 -25.72 -4.77 -50.76
CA LYS A 438 -26.37 -3.46 -50.59
C LYS A 438 -26.04 -2.87 -49.22
N ALA A 439 -26.11 -1.54 -49.11
CA ALA A 439 -26.01 -0.85 -47.82
C ALA A 439 -27.10 -1.34 -46.86
N LEU A 440 -26.80 -1.41 -45.56
CA LEU A 440 -27.79 -1.77 -44.56
C LEU A 440 -28.89 -0.70 -44.50
N HIS A 441 -30.14 -1.15 -44.38
CA HIS A 441 -31.27 -0.29 -44.09
C HIS A 441 -31.52 -0.34 -42.58
N PRO A 442 -31.41 0.78 -41.83
CA PRO A 442 -31.66 0.80 -40.40
C PRO A 442 -33.15 0.76 -40.08
N ASP A 443 -33.74 -0.44 -40.10
CA ASP A 443 -35.14 -0.72 -39.79
C ASP A 443 -35.38 -1.19 -38.34
N GLY A 444 -34.31 -1.47 -37.59
CA GLY A 444 -34.42 -2.01 -36.23
C GLY A 444 -34.57 -3.52 -36.16
N ASP A 445 -34.52 -4.21 -37.31
CA ASP A 445 -34.61 -5.67 -37.43
C ASP A 445 -33.24 -6.31 -37.59
N PHE A 446 -32.83 -7.15 -36.64
CA PHE A 446 -31.55 -7.85 -36.73
C PHE A 446 -31.72 -9.12 -37.59
N GLY A 447 -31.83 -8.92 -38.91
CA GLY A 447 -31.87 -10.02 -39.89
C GLY A 447 -30.49 -10.45 -40.40
N GLY A 448 -30.47 -11.43 -41.31
CA GLY A 448 -29.22 -12.00 -41.85
C GLY A 448 -28.31 -11.00 -42.57
N ASN A 449 -28.84 -9.90 -43.12
CA ASN A 449 -28.01 -8.83 -43.69
C ASN A 449 -27.24 -8.04 -42.60
N THR A 450 -27.90 -7.73 -41.47
CA THR A 450 -27.28 -7.06 -40.32
C THR A 450 -26.21 -7.95 -39.70
N ARG A 451 -26.48 -9.26 -39.58
CA ARG A 451 -25.51 -10.25 -39.11
C ARG A 451 -24.26 -10.30 -40.00
N HIS A 452 -24.44 -10.39 -41.31
CA HIS A 452 -23.31 -10.45 -42.24
C HIS A 452 -22.42 -9.21 -42.15
N ALA A 453 -23.02 -8.01 -42.10
CA ALA A 453 -22.27 -6.77 -41.97
C ALA A 453 -21.52 -6.66 -40.64
N LEU A 454 -22.15 -7.12 -39.55
CA LEU A 454 -21.52 -7.15 -38.23
C LEU A 454 -20.33 -8.12 -38.20
N GLN A 455 -20.47 -9.29 -38.81
CA GLN A 455 -19.41 -10.29 -38.94
C GLN A 455 -18.22 -9.77 -39.75
N SER A 456 -18.48 -9.07 -40.86
CA SER A 456 -17.43 -8.38 -41.62
C SER A 456 -16.71 -7.34 -40.76
N PHE A 457 -17.45 -6.53 -40.01
CA PHE A 457 -16.86 -5.56 -39.08
C PHE A 457 -16.02 -6.24 -37.99
N GLN A 458 -16.54 -7.29 -37.37
CA GLN A 458 -15.82 -8.05 -36.36
C GLN A 458 -14.50 -8.61 -36.92
N ARG A 459 -14.52 -9.15 -38.15
CA ARG A 459 -13.33 -9.70 -38.81
C ARG A 459 -12.28 -8.63 -39.12
N ASP A 460 -12.71 -7.50 -39.66
CA ASP A 460 -11.82 -6.38 -40.01
C ASP A 460 -11.17 -5.76 -38.77
N HIS A 461 -11.85 -5.82 -37.63
CA HIS A 461 -11.38 -5.29 -36.35
C HIS A 461 -10.85 -6.38 -35.40
N GLN A 462 -10.53 -7.58 -35.91
CA GLN A 462 -9.93 -8.70 -35.17
C GLN A 462 -10.71 -9.14 -33.91
N LEU A 463 -12.02 -8.96 -33.94
CA LEU A 463 -12.95 -9.47 -32.94
C LEU A 463 -13.41 -10.89 -33.29
N THR A 464 -14.08 -11.55 -32.34
CA THR A 464 -14.75 -12.82 -32.59
C THR A 464 -15.87 -12.62 -33.62
N ASP A 465 -15.78 -13.33 -34.76
CA ASP A 465 -16.74 -13.31 -35.88
C ASP A 465 -17.98 -14.19 -35.56
N ASP A 466 -18.66 -13.88 -34.45
CA ASP A 466 -19.82 -14.63 -33.97
C ASP A 466 -21.16 -14.04 -34.45
N GLY A 467 -21.15 -12.82 -35.02
CA GLY A 467 -22.35 -12.11 -35.45
C GLY A 467 -23.21 -11.62 -34.28
N ILE A 468 -22.63 -11.49 -33.08
CA ILE A 468 -23.28 -10.97 -31.88
C ILE A 468 -22.67 -9.61 -31.52
N ALA A 469 -23.50 -8.57 -31.45
CA ALA A 469 -23.09 -7.25 -31.00
C ALA A 469 -23.10 -7.22 -29.47
N GLY A 470 -22.06 -7.83 -28.89
CA GLY A 470 -21.73 -7.70 -27.48
C GLY A 470 -20.90 -6.45 -27.18
N SER A 471 -20.53 -6.25 -25.91
CA SER A 471 -19.80 -5.06 -25.43
C SER A 471 -18.53 -4.76 -26.25
N LYS A 472 -17.69 -5.77 -26.50
CA LYS A 472 -16.46 -5.63 -27.31
C LYS A 472 -16.75 -5.13 -28.73
N THR A 473 -17.80 -5.66 -29.37
CA THR A 473 -18.22 -5.24 -30.71
C THR A 473 -18.76 -3.81 -30.70
N MET A 474 -19.55 -3.44 -29.69
CA MET A 474 -20.10 -2.09 -29.53
C MET A 474 -19.02 -1.04 -29.23
N ASP A 475 -17.99 -1.40 -28.46
CA ASP A 475 -16.88 -0.50 -28.14
C ASP A 475 -15.94 -0.31 -29.32
N ALA A 476 -15.69 -1.38 -30.09
CA ALA A 476 -14.97 -1.28 -31.35
C ALA A 476 -15.71 -0.37 -32.36
N LEU A 477 -17.05 -0.48 -32.45
CA LEU A 477 -17.86 0.39 -33.31
C LEU A 477 -17.73 1.87 -32.90
N LYS A 478 -17.71 2.16 -31.59
CA LYS A 478 -17.50 3.53 -31.07
C LYS A 478 -16.08 4.03 -31.31
N THR A 479 -15.08 3.16 -31.20
CA THR A 479 -13.66 3.50 -31.40
C THR A 479 -13.35 3.74 -32.87
N ALA A 480 -13.92 2.91 -33.75
CA ALA A 480 -13.85 3.09 -35.21
C ALA A 480 -14.51 4.42 -35.64
N GLN A 481 -15.40 4.98 -34.82
CA GLN A 481 -15.98 6.30 -35.04
C GLN A 481 -15.08 7.45 -34.52
N HIS A 482 -14.18 7.22 -33.55
CA HIS A 482 -13.34 8.24 -32.93
C HIS A 482 -11.87 7.76 -32.68
N PRO A 483 -10.92 7.99 -33.60
CA PRO A 483 -9.51 7.67 -33.36
C PRO A 483 -8.85 8.57 -32.30
N ALA A 484 -7.92 8.02 -31.50
CA ALA A 484 -7.22 8.71 -30.41
C ALA A 484 -6.34 9.90 -30.88
N ALA A 485 -6.21 10.93 -30.04
CA ALA A 485 -5.49 12.16 -30.35
C ALA A 485 -3.95 12.01 -30.34
N PRO A 486 -3.22 12.68 -31.24
CA PRO A 486 -1.75 12.62 -31.33
C PRO A 486 -1.05 13.29 -30.11
N GLY A 487 0.10 12.77 -29.66
CA GLY A 487 0.92 13.35 -28.57
C GLY A 487 1.93 14.41 -29.05
N LEU A 488 2.67 15.09 -28.16
CA LEU A 488 3.58 16.20 -28.51
C LEU A 488 4.67 15.83 -29.53
N ALA A 489 5.13 14.58 -29.56
CA ALA A 489 6.10 14.12 -30.55
C ALA A 489 5.49 13.87 -31.95
N ASP A 490 4.17 13.72 -32.05
CA ASP A 490 3.47 13.50 -33.32
C ASP A 490 3.35 14.83 -34.08
N ALA A 491 3.70 14.81 -35.38
CA ALA A 491 3.69 15.97 -36.25
C ALA A 491 2.31 16.66 -36.37
N ARG A 492 1.23 15.96 -36.06
CA ARG A 492 -0.14 16.47 -36.12
C ARG A 492 -0.55 17.23 -34.84
N HIS A 493 0.26 17.16 -33.79
CA HIS A 493 -0.05 17.83 -32.53
C HIS A 493 0.28 19.33 -32.59
N PRO A 494 -0.59 20.23 -32.11
CA PRO A 494 -0.36 21.68 -32.16
C PRO A 494 0.91 22.14 -31.42
N GLY A 495 1.35 21.39 -30.41
CA GLY A 495 2.61 21.65 -29.69
C GLY A 495 3.87 21.04 -30.28
N ASN A 496 3.78 20.29 -31.38
CA ASN A 496 4.93 19.55 -31.93
C ASN A 496 6.09 20.47 -32.32
N THR A 497 5.80 21.63 -32.90
CA THR A 497 6.83 22.60 -33.29
C THR A 497 7.63 23.07 -32.09
N MET A 498 6.96 23.43 -30.99
CA MET A 498 7.62 23.91 -29.78
C MET A 498 8.37 22.79 -29.06
N TYR A 499 7.81 21.57 -29.07
CA TYR A 499 8.49 20.38 -28.57
C TYR A 499 9.81 20.12 -29.32
N LYS A 500 9.81 20.19 -30.67
CA LYS A 500 11.03 20.03 -31.47
C LYS A 500 12.09 21.09 -31.18
N GLN A 501 11.67 22.34 -31.00
CA GLN A 501 12.57 23.44 -30.63
C GLN A 501 13.19 23.24 -29.24
N ALA A 502 12.38 22.83 -28.26
CA ALA A 502 12.89 22.47 -26.93
C ALA A 502 13.87 21.29 -27.01
N LEU A 503 13.54 20.26 -27.78
CA LEU A 503 14.34 19.06 -27.94
C LEU A 503 15.70 19.35 -28.57
N GLU A 504 15.74 20.17 -29.62
CA GLU A 504 16.99 20.63 -30.23
C GLU A 504 17.88 21.40 -29.25
N GLY A 505 17.27 22.28 -28.44
CA GLY A 505 17.98 23.01 -27.39
C GLY A 505 18.53 22.07 -26.30
N VAL A 506 17.73 21.11 -25.83
CA VAL A 506 18.18 20.12 -24.83
C VAL A 506 19.31 19.25 -25.39
N HIS A 507 19.22 18.80 -26.65
CA HIS A 507 20.30 18.04 -27.28
C HIS A 507 21.60 18.84 -27.38
N THR A 508 21.50 20.15 -27.65
CA THR A 508 22.65 21.05 -27.65
C THR A 508 23.28 21.11 -26.26
N VAL A 509 22.47 21.25 -25.21
CA VAL A 509 22.90 21.22 -23.81
C VAL A 509 23.57 19.88 -23.47
N ASP A 510 22.96 18.76 -23.83
CA ASP A 510 23.55 17.43 -23.59
C ASP A 510 24.92 17.30 -24.25
N SER A 511 25.05 17.72 -25.51
CA SER A 511 26.33 17.68 -26.22
C SER A 511 27.42 18.55 -25.56
N GLN A 512 27.05 19.72 -25.02
CA GLN A 512 27.97 20.60 -24.28
C GLN A 512 28.41 19.97 -22.95
N GLN A 513 27.55 19.16 -22.33
CA GLN A 513 27.84 18.41 -21.11
C GLN A 513 28.46 17.02 -21.38
N GLY A 514 28.78 16.69 -22.63
CA GLY A 514 29.35 15.39 -23.02
C GLY A 514 28.37 14.22 -22.87
N ARG A 515 27.06 14.48 -22.85
CA ARG A 515 26.00 13.48 -22.80
C ARG A 515 25.42 13.20 -24.19
N VAL A 516 25.00 11.97 -24.41
CA VAL A 516 24.24 11.56 -25.60
C VAL A 516 22.76 11.75 -25.30
N PRO A 517 21.99 12.41 -26.18
CA PRO A 517 20.55 12.54 -26.00
C PRO A 517 19.81 11.22 -25.87
N ASP A 518 18.85 11.17 -24.96
CA ASP A 518 18.11 9.99 -24.51
C ASP A 518 16.62 10.29 -24.23
N ALA A 519 15.90 9.33 -23.66
CA ALA A 519 14.49 9.52 -23.30
C ALA A 519 14.27 10.63 -22.25
N LEU A 520 15.23 10.86 -21.35
CA LEU A 520 15.15 11.94 -20.36
C LEU A 520 15.28 13.31 -21.03
N SER A 521 16.05 13.39 -22.10
CA SER A 521 16.17 14.59 -22.96
C SER A 521 14.80 14.94 -23.56
N GLY A 522 14.04 13.93 -24.00
CA GLY A 522 12.65 14.06 -24.45
C GLY A 522 11.68 14.52 -23.37
N ASN A 523 11.85 14.04 -22.13
CA ASN A 523 11.02 14.45 -20.99
C ASN A 523 11.25 15.92 -20.61
N ILE A 524 12.52 16.35 -20.56
CA ILE A 524 12.89 17.75 -20.32
C ILE A 524 12.31 18.64 -21.43
N ALA A 525 12.48 18.24 -22.70
CA ALA A 525 11.95 18.98 -23.85
C ALA A 525 10.42 19.10 -23.82
N GLY A 526 9.71 18.02 -23.47
CA GLY A 526 8.26 18.03 -23.31
C GLY A 526 7.80 18.98 -22.21
N SER A 527 8.49 18.97 -21.07
CA SER A 527 8.21 19.86 -19.94
C SER A 527 8.49 21.32 -20.27
N LEU A 528 9.62 21.62 -20.92
CA LEU A 528 9.98 22.96 -21.39
C LEU A 528 8.99 23.50 -22.42
N ALA A 529 8.58 22.67 -23.38
CA ALA A 529 7.59 23.06 -24.39
C ALA A 529 6.24 23.37 -23.74
N ASN A 530 5.72 22.48 -22.89
CA ASN A 530 4.46 22.74 -22.19
C ASN A 530 4.56 24.01 -21.33
N LYS A 531 5.67 24.19 -20.59
CA LYS A 531 5.84 25.36 -19.72
C LYS A 531 5.96 26.67 -20.49
N ALA A 532 6.69 26.66 -21.61
CA ALA A 532 6.80 27.79 -22.52
C ALA A 532 5.43 28.17 -23.08
N HIS A 533 4.62 27.19 -23.48
CA HIS A 533 3.26 27.41 -23.96
C HIS A 533 2.36 28.02 -22.88
N GLU A 534 2.36 27.46 -21.66
CA GLU A 534 1.63 27.99 -20.50
C GLU A 534 1.98 29.46 -20.22
N GLN A 535 3.25 29.83 -20.35
CA GLN A 535 3.74 31.18 -20.06
C GLN A 535 3.66 32.13 -21.26
N GLY A 536 2.98 31.73 -22.33
CA GLY A 536 2.71 32.59 -23.49
C GLY A 536 3.93 32.86 -24.37
N LEU A 537 4.91 31.95 -24.36
CA LEU A 537 5.91 31.88 -25.42
C LEU A 537 5.24 31.26 -26.65
N THR A 538 5.62 31.74 -27.83
CA THR A 538 5.10 31.27 -29.12
C THR A 538 6.09 30.35 -29.84
N ARG A 539 7.35 30.33 -29.39
CA ARG A 539 8.43 29.47 -29.87
C ARG A 539 9.55 29.43 -28.82
N ILE A 540 10.49 28.50 -28.99
CA ILE A 540 11.72 28.41 -28.19
C ILE A 540 12.90 28.62 -29.13
N ASP A 541 13.71 29.65 -28.87
CA ASP A 541 14.89 30.00 -29.66
C ASP A 541 16.17 29.41 -29.02
N HIS A 542 16.21 29.30 -27.68
CA HIS A 542 17.31 28.69 -26.95
C HIS A 542 16.83 27.88 -25.73
N VAL A 543 17.61 26.86 -25.35
CA VAL A 543 17.51 26.19 -24.04
C VAL A 543 18.83 26.37 -23.31
N VAL A 544 18.77 26.84 -22.07
CA VAL A 544 19.96 27.06 -21.23
C VAL A 544 19.76 26.47 -19.83
N LEU A 545 20.84 26.02 -19.19
CA LEU A 545 20.84 25.57 -17.80
C LEU A 545 21.27 26.68 -16.86
N SER A 546 20.85 26.60 -15.59
CA SER A 546 21.51 27.34 -14.50
C SER A 546 22.92 26.81 -14.26
N ASP A 547 23.77 27.63 -13.61
CA ASP A 547 25.15 27.26 -13.29
C ASP A 547 25.26 25.98 -12.44
N ASP A 548 24.24 25.70 -11.61
CA ASP A 548 24.15 24.49 -10.79
C ASP A 548 23.39 23.33 -11.45
N ALA A 549 22.98 23.50 -12.71
CA ALA A 549 22.19 22.56 -13.52
C ALA A 549 20.85 22.11 -12.90
N LYS A 550 20.34 22.79 -11.86
CA LYS A 550 19.04 22.46 -11.25
C LYS A 550 17.85 23.02 -12.03
N ARG A 551 18.05 24.06 -12.84
CA ARG A 551 17.00 24.70 -13.63
C ARG A 551 17.34 24.65 -15.12
N ALA A 552 16.33 24.46 -15.94
CA ALA A 552 16.40 24.64 -17.38
C ALA A 552 15.44 25.76 -17.81
N TYR A 553 15.89 26.60 -18.73
CA TYR A 553 15.14 27.75 -19.22
C TYR A 553 14.91 27.61 -20.73
N ALA A 554 13.65 27.66 -21.15
CA ALA A 554 13.27 27.89 -22.53
C ALA A 554 13.23 29.40 -22.78
N VAL A 555 13.98 29.89 -23.76
CA VAL A 555 14.13 31.32 -24.04
C VAL A 555 13.61 31.64 -25.44
N GLN A 556 12.79 32.69 -25.55
CA GLN A 556 12.36 33.29 -26.81
C GLN A 556 13.04 34.66 -26.98
N GLY A 557 13.75 34.84 -28.09
CA GLY A 557 14.59 36.00 -28.42
C GLY A 557 16.07 35.79 -28.08
N GLU A 558 16.90 36.76 -28.48
CA GLU A 558 18.35 36.75 -28.24
C GLU A 558 18.67 36.67 -26.72
N LEU A 559 19.62 35.80 -26.32
CA LEU A 559 19.99 35.58 -24.92
C LEU A 559 20.37 36.87 -24.17
N ASN A 560 21.04 37.79 -24.86
CA ASN A 560 21.49 39.07 -24.30
C ASN A 560 20.45 40.20 -24.41
N SER A 561 19.27 39.94 -24.97
CA SER A 561 18.21 40.94 -25.07
C SER A 561 17.52 41.15 -23.72
N PRO A 562 17.19 42.41 -23.34
CA PRO A 562 16.32 42.69 -22.21
C PRO A 562 14.85 42.35 -22.50
N PHE A 563 14.49 42.09 -23.77
CA PHE A 563 13.12 41.78 -24.19
C PHE A 563 12.87 40.28 -24.39
N LYS A 564 13.82 39.42 -24.01
CA LYS A 564 13.62 37.97 -24.09
C LYS A 564 12.49 37.52 -23.17
N LYS A 565 11.73 36.50 -23.57
CA LYS A 565 10.80 35.77 -22.70
C LYS A 565 11.46 34.49 -22.24
N ILE A 566 11.23 34.10 -20.99
CA ILE A 566 11.77 32.87 -20.43
C ILE A 566 10.67 32.05 -19.81
N ALA A 567 10.80 30.72 -19.89
CA ALA A 567 10.05 29.78 -19.11
C ALA A 567 11.00 28.82 -18.40
N GLU A 568 10.76 28.61 -17.11
CA GLU A 568 11.64 27.84 -16.23
C GLU A 568 11.00 26.51 -15.82
N VAL A 569 11.80 25.46 -15.83
CA VAL A 569 11.47 24.17 -15.21
C VAL A 569 12.58 23.72 -14.27
N ASP A 570 12.21 22.97 -13.24
CA ASP A 570 13.14 22.22 -12.42
C ASP A 570 13.61 20.97 -13.19
N VAL A 571 14.92 20.76 -13.30
CA VAL A 571 15.49 19.68 -14.12
C VAL A 571 15.14 18.31 -13.53
N ALA A 572 15.18 18.14 -12.21
CA ALA A 572 14.88 16.87 -11.55
C ALA A 572 13.40 16.48 -11.73
N GLN A 573 12.49 17.46 -11.66
CA GLN A 573 11.08 17.23 -11.96
C GLN A 573 10.85 16.96 -13.46
N ALA A 574 11.54 17.70 -14.32
CA ALA A 574 11.38 17.58 -15.77
C ALA A 574 11.87 16.23 -16.32
N VAL A 575 12.96 15.65 -15.77
CA VAL A 575 13.40 14.30 -16.15
C VAL A 575 12.42 13.21 -15.70
N ALA A 576 11.79 13.41 -14.53
CA ALA A 576 10.85 12.48 -13.94
C ALA A 576 9.44 12.52 -14.57
N LYS A 577 9.12 13.58 -15.34
CA LYS A 577 7.82 13.75 -16.01
C LYS A 577 7.86 13.14 -17.43
N PRO A 578 7.14 12.03 -17.71
CA PRO A 578 7.13 11.44 -19.04
C PRO A 578 6.51 12.36 -20.10
N LEU A 579 7.02 12.30 -21.34
CA LEU A 579 6.49 13.09 -22.46
C LEU A 579 4.98 12.92 -22.69
N ALA A 580 4.42 11.73 -22.44
CA ALA A 580 2.98 11.48 -22.56
C ALA A 580 2.16 12.35 -21.59
N GLN A 581 2.67 12.58 -20.37
CA GLN A 581 2.04 13.47 -19.40
C GLN A 581 2.10 14.92 -19.87
N SER A 582 3.27 15.41 -20.33
CA SER A 582 3.38 16.76 -20.92
C SER A 582 2.48 16.93 -22.16
N SER A 583 2.23 15.85 -22.91
CA SER A 583 1.32 15.85 -24.06
C SER A 583 -0.15 15.99 -23.66
N ALA A 584 -0.55 15.32 -22.58
CA ALA A 584 -1.88 15.45 -22.02
C ALA A 584 -2.10 16.84 -21.40
N GLU A 585 -1.09 17.37 -20.70
CA GLU A 585 -1.14 18.71 -20.08
C GLU A 585 -1.28 19.82 -21.15
N TRP A 586 -0.61 19.69 -22.29
CA TRP A 586 -0.70 20.65 -23.40
C TRP A 586 -2.14 20.84 -23.93
N GLN A 587 -2.95 19.77 -23.93
CA GLN A 587 -4.30 19.78 -24.51
C GLN A 587 -5.37 20.33 -23.56
N GLN A 588 -5.05 20.52 -22.28
CA GLN A 588 -6.03 20.96 -21.29
C GLN A 588 -6.06 22.49 -21.15
N PRO A 589 -7.18 23.17 -21.44
CA PRO A 589 -7.33 24.57 -21.08
C PRO A 589 -7.32 24.71 -19.54
N HIS A 590 -6.46 25.61 -19.05
CA HIS A 590 -6.14 25.89 -17.63
C HIS A 590 -7.33 25.87 -16.63
N GLN A 591 -7.77 24.68 -16.21
CA GLN A 591 -8.67 24.48 -15.07
C GLN A 591 -7.98 23.80 -13.87
N GLN A 592 -6.85 23.11 -14.07
CA GLN A 592 -6.14 22.42 -12.99
C GLN A 592 -5.36 23.35 -12.05
N ALA A 593 -4.85 24.49 -12.54
CA ALA A 593 -4.20 25.50 -11.70
C ALA A 593 -5.19 26.15 -10.70
N ALA A 594 -6.48 26.27 -11.07
CA ALA A 594 -7.53 26.75 -10.18
C ALA A 594 -7.96 25.70 -9.14
N GLN A 595 -7.92 24.41 -9.49
CA GLN A 595 -8.22 23.32 -8.54
C GLN A 595 -7.13 23.12 -7.50
N GLN A 596 -5.85 23.27 -7.86
CA GLN A 596 -4.74 23.24 -6.90
C GLN A 596 -4.73 24.48 -6.00
N ALA A 597 -5.12 25.67 -6.51
CA ALA A 597 -5.30 26.86 -5.68
C ALA A 597 -6.52 26.78 -4.74
N GLN A 598 -7.60 26.11 -5.15
CA GLN A 598 -8.79 25.90 -4.31
C GLN A 598 -8.59 24.85 -3.20
N GLN A 599 -7.79 23.81 -3.42
CA GLN A 599 -7.41 22.87 -2.36
C GLN A 599 -6.56 23.55 -1.26
N GLY A 600 -5.72 24.52 -1.62
CA GLY A 600 -4.99 25.35 -0.65
C GLY A 600 -5.89 26.29 0.17
N GLN A 601 -6.99 26.79 -0.42
CA GLN A 601 -7.90 27.72 0.27
C GLN A 601 -8.97 27.02 1.14
N GLN A 602 -9.41 25.79 0.81
CA GLN A 602 -10.37 25.05 1.64
C GLN A 602 -9.78 24.50 2.95
N GLN A 603 -8.47 24.23 3.01
CA GLN A 603 -7.79 23.89 4.28
C GLN A 603 -7.59 25.11 5.20
N GLY A 604 -7.58 26.33 4.66
CA GLY A 604 -7.48 27.56 5.46
C GLY A 604 -8.81 27.95 6.15
N GLN A 605 -9.95 27.77 5.47
CA GLN A 605 -11.26 28.13 6.02
C GLN A 605 -11.81 27.11 7.03
N SER A 606 -11.43 25.83 6.94
CA SER A 606 -11.83 24.81 7.93
C SER A 606 -11.18 25.00 9.31
N GLN A 607 -10.00 25.65 9.38
CA GLN A 607 -9.36 26.01 10.66
C GLN A 607 -9.95 27.28 11.30
N GLN A 608 -10.46 28.24 10.51
CA GLN A 608 -11.09 29.44 11.07
C GLN A 608 -12.48 29.18 11.68
N GLY A 609 -13.24 28.22 11.13
CA GLY A 609 -14.53 27.81 11.71
C GLY A 609 -14.42 27.12 13.07
N GLN A 610 -13.33 26.36 13.30
CA GLN A 610 -13.08 25.69 14.59
C GLN A 610 -12.52 26.64 15.66
N ALA A 611 -11.84 27.72 15.26
CA ALA A 611 -11.35 28.75 16.19
C ALA A 611 -12.48 29.57 16.83
N GLN A 612 -13.61 29.78 16.13
CA GLN A 612 -14.77 30.49 16.69
C GLN A 612 -15.64 29.62 17.60
N GLN A 613 -15.76 28.31 17.35
CA GLN A 613 -16.50 27.41 18.27
C GLN A 613 -15.76 27.15 19.59
N GLY A 614 -14.43 27.25 19.61
CA GLY A 614 -13.63 27.18 20.85
C GLY A 614 -13.79 28.38 21.79
N GLN A 615 -14.15 29.56 21.26
CA GLN A 615 -14.29 30.78 22.07
C GLN A 615 -15.67 30.92 22.74
N VAL A 616 -16.73 30.34 22.16
CA VAL A 616 -18.06 30.35 22.80
C VAL A 616 -18.12 29.37 23.98
N GLN A 617 -17.33 28.29 23.94
CA GLN A 617 -17.29 27.31 25.03
C GLN A 617 -16.46 27.79 26.23
N GLN A 618 -15.40 28.60 26.03
CA GLN A 618 -14.62 29.18 27.13
C GLN A 618 -15.34 30.32 27.87
N GLY A 619 -16.30 30.99 27.25
CA GLY A 619 -17.14 32.00 27.91
C GLY A 619 -18.16 31.43 28.90
N GLN A 620 -18.54 30.16 28.76
CA GLN A 620 -19.54 29.52 29.64
C GLN A 620 -18.95 28.78 30.84
N VAL A 621 -17.65 28.42 30.81
CA VAL A 621 -17.00 27.76 31.97
C VAL A 621 -16.65 28.75 33.08
N GLN A 622 -16.49 30.04 32.76
CA GLN A 622 -16.13 31.05 33.75
C GLN A 622 -17.31 31.56 34.60
N GLN A 623 -18.56 31.32 34.19
CA GLN A 623 -19.74 31.61 35.02
C GLN A 623 -20.15 30.43 35.94
N GLY A 624 -19.62 29.23 35.73
CA GLY A 624 -19.93 28.04 36.55
C GLY A 624 -19.05 27.84 37.79
N GLN A 625 -17.93 28.57 37.92
CA GLN A 625 -16.95 28.34 39.01
C GLN A 625 -17.03 29.33 40.18
N VAL A 626 -18.00 30.25 40.21
CA VAL A 626 -18.22 31.15 41.37
C VAL A 626 -19.21 30.55 42.39
N GLN A 627 -19.64 29.30 42.21
CA GLN A 627 -20.68 28.71 43.06
C GLN A 627 -20.38 27.26 43.44
N GLN A 628 -19.21 27.01 44.04
CA GLN A 628 -18.95 25.81 44.84
C GLN A 628 -17.60 25.91 45.58
N ALA A 629 -17.54 26.74 46.62
CA ALA A 629 -16.47 26.71 47.62
C ALA A 629 -16.98 27.20 48.99
N GLN A 630 -17.74 26.36 49.68
CA GLN A 630 -18.02 26.34 51.13
C GLN A 630 -18.82 25.03 51.37
N PRO A 631 -18.48 24.13 52.32
CA PRO A 631 -18.13 24.43 53.71
C PRO A 631 -17.07 23.49 54.35
N GLN A 632 -15.89 23.98 54.71
CA GLN A 632 -14.94 23.21 55.56
C GLN A 632 -14.25 24.06 56.65
N GLN A 633 -14.91 25.12 57.12
CA GLN A 633 -14.42 25.92 58.26
C GLN A 633 -15.27 25.78 59.54
N ALA A 634 -16.37 25.01 59.53
CA ALA A 634 -17.25 24.88 60.71
C ALA A 634 -16.91 23.71 61.68
N GLN A 635 -15.93 22.85 61.37
CA GLN A 635 -15.61 21.68 62.23
C GLN A 635 -14.29 21.77 63.01
N ARG A 636 -13.55 22.89 62.94
CA ARG A 636 -12.36 23.13 63.78
C ARG A 636 -12.59 24.01 65.01
N GLN A 637 -13.81 24.51 65.23
CA GLN A 637 -14.14 25.34 66.41
C GLN A 637 -14.87 24.60 67.56
N ALA A 638 -15.12 23.29 67.44
CA ALA A 638 -15.83 22.51 68.47
C ALA A 638 -14.93 21.60 69.34
N GLN A 639 -13.59 21.73 69.29
CA GLN A 639 -12.65 20.93 70.11
C GLN A 639 -11.70 21.75 70.99
N GLN A 640 -12.06 23.00 71.32
CA GLN A 640 -11.37 23.79 72.34
C GLN A 640 -12.35 24.35 73.39
N GLN A 641 -13.19 23.48 73.96
CA GLN A 641 -13.89 23.76 75.22
C GLN A 641 -13.93 22.47 76.04
N ASN A 642 -12.85 22.20 76.77
CA ASN A 642 -12.87 21.47 78.04
C ASN A 642 -11.46 21.42 78.63
N GLN A 643 -11.15 22.35 79.53
CA GLN A 643 -10.23 22.13 80.65
C GLN A 643 -10.48 23.17 81.77
N PRO A 644 -10.36 22.80 83.06
CA PRO A 644 -10.91 23.57 84.18
C PRO A 644 -9.90 24.55 84.83
N ALA A 645 -10.47 25.46 85.62
CA ALA A 645 -9.85 26.62 86.26
C ALA A 645 -8.90 26.34 87.45
N ALA A 646 -7.95 27.27 87.67
CA ALA A 646 -7.41 27.66 88.99
C ALA A 646 -6.57 28.98 88.89
N PRO A 647 -6.38 29.77 89.97
CA PRO A 647 -6.57 31.22 89.89
C PRO A 647 -5.36 32.11 90.29
N SER A 648 -5.58 33.43 90.14
CA SER A 648 -5.01 34.55 90.94
C SER A 648 -3.52 34.86 90.80
N GLY A 649 -3.15 36.01 90.26
CA GLY A 649 -2.90 37.20 91.10
C GLY A 649 -1.55 37.85 90.74
N PRO A 650 -1.27 39.09 91.16
CA PRO A 650 -1.05 40.16 90.19
C PRO A 650 0.34 40.85 90.26
N GLN A 651 0.59 41.67 89.22
CA GLN A 651 1.32 42.96 89.25
C GLN A 651 2.81 42.92 89.68
N ARG A 652 3.75 43.49 88.92
CA ARG A 652 3.76 44.84 88.35
C ARG A 652 4.77 44.93 87.22
#